data_AF-A0A094BT58-F1
#
_entry.id   AF-A0A094BT58-F1
#
_cell.length_a   1.000
_cell.length_b   1.000
_cell.length_c   1.000
_cell.angle_alpha   90.00
_cell.angle_beta   90.00
_cell.angle_gamma   90.00
#
_symmetry.space_group_name_H-M   'P 1'
#
loop_
_entity.id
_entity.type
_entity.pdbx_description
1 polymer ?
#
loop_
_entity_poly.entity_id
_entity_poly.type
_entity_poly.pdbx_seq_one_letter_code
_entity_poly.pdbx_strand_id
1 'polypeptide(L)'
;MSLTTTLSFLARNFPIYPALGILTYLLCNGIYKALKGAYSGPLSAFPGPDGAALTGWYRTYIELYKKMSWMEHLRELHGVYGHVVRVGPNELHFDRPEAYYDIYNSASRWDKEGTQYASFGVDGSCFGTLRWAQAEGRRGVLFPLFERGAVTEMQSLVQSNIDRLCEAIEANDAAGKSSDLFYGLRCFSLDTILQYCFNLSIDALGAPGFQAPAVEAMEAYLPAITVFRHFPLLRQFVHSLPNWLLLLVSPATTGLVRLRARLSRQALDAIYIPKSLDDSPHETIYHRLIDTKASNGKAPDAATLYDEAHALILTGGQTTANVLTVGIFHILSNNAIKDRLVKELKQGWPDRSKTPTFEDLEKLPYLRAIITESLRMSPGIVSPLLRITPFGGATINGYKVPSRVTVGISGTFVHSSEILFHDAKTFNPSRWLGDDAAVLERWLVPFSKGPRMCIGQNLAYCELFMGFAALFRRFDLRLDGNTAKDLRPLNHNGRISLGEKLRIVRHKWHSSIHYPGQKCGSQELVDNPADDVTALLSHWLRAIERDNYICREEIMKLFAQLLTLGLVGQGVVASNWFSKSIYNKWHETELERWLSDHDIPHPTPADRADLEKLVQENWNSKIVSPYSDWDTTQLKAYLAERSQEASNAAGANKDSLIESVKNYWYETEDKAEDAFSSVKDWIFDSWTDSQLKAFADKHGIPVPQPRKRDDLLQKIRYDYETVAKKAGNSISYPGNWLYETWSESDLKEWLDTHGIPAPQPATRDKLIASVRRNSRLATLKAQSSMTQAQKEAQKAADSISDTIIANWDDSKIKEWADKNGVKVPQGSKHAELLAILRKHRAKLLDDTLSATAASGYGAATSKAGNQWARATEDAQLKAQEAFDAAIGSWSETRLKAYLDSRGIPAPQSGKKDELVAAVRKHSHKAASGYNAWTYDTWTFDNLKKWLSSTGDKQAKKAANKAGATRDDLVAAAQAYYSSASAASGASFATVTSYLAAATDSAKSSTFDTWSDSELKAYLDSYGVPVPQGSNTNELRAWARNQANWFRYGTTTPQGTIFAKLKETFDWAYNQIVIGVQNGFNSAQYEGTKGKNRASEAGTYAKDRAYEEKEKAKHRVQEEL
;
A
#
# COMPACT_ATOMS: atom_id res chain seq x y z
N MET A 1 28.37 42.16 -8.55
CA MET A 1 27.21 43.01 -8.91
C MET A 1 26.80 43.80 -7.69
N SER A 2 26.45 45.08 -7.85
CA SER A 2 25.90 45.87 -6.74
C SER A 2 24.50 45.38 -6.39
N LEU A 3 24.05 45.56 -5.14
CA LEU A 3 22.74 45.11 -4.64
C LEU A 3 21.59 45.58 -5.53
N THR A 4 21.71 46.79 -6.09
CA THR A 4 20.75 47.37 -7.05
C THR A 4 20.73 46.63 -8.39
N THR A 5 21.87 46.15 -8.88
CA THR A 5 21.95 45.33 -10.11
C THR A 5 21.35 43.95 -9.90
N THR A 6 21.57 43.33 -8.74
CA THR A 6 21.01 42.01 -8.39
C THR A 6 19.48 42.08 -8.20
N LEU A 7 18.98 43.13 -7.53
CA LEU A 7 17.54 43.37 -7.39
C LEU A 7 16.86 43.66 -8.73
N SER A 8 17.50 44.43 -9.62
CA SER A 8 16.97 44.69 -10.97
C SER A 8 16.98 43.44 -11.85
N PHE A 9 17.95 42.53 -11.67
CA PHE A 9 18.01 41.27 -12.39
C PHE A 9 16.94 40.29 -11.90
N LEU A 10 16.71 40.19 -10.58
CA LEU A 10 15.65 39.37 -10.00
C LEU A 10 14.25 39.88 -10.38
N ALA A 11 14.02 41.19 -10.35
CA ALA A 11 12.73 41.79 -10.74
C ALA A 11 12.41 41.67 -12.25
N ARG A 12 13.44 41.56 -13.11
CA ARG A 12 13.27 41.32 -14.56
C ARG A 12 13.12 39.85 -14.94
N ASN A 13 13.77 38.94 -14.21
CA ASN A 13 13.86 37.52 -14.59
C ASN A 13 12.96 36.59 -13.76
N PHE A 14 12.48 37.02 -12.59
CA PHE A 14 11.43 36.33 -11.86
C PHE A 14 10.13 37.14 -11.98
N PRO A 15 9.04 36.55 -12.49
CA PRO A 15 7.80 37.26 -12.74
C PRO A 15 7.03 37.38 -11.40
N ILE A 16 7.60 38.11 -10.45
CA ILE A 16 7.05 38.35 -9.11
C ILE A 16 5.71 39.08 -9.22
N TYR A 17 5.56 40.00 -10.18
CA TYR A 17 4.31 40.75 -10.39
C TYR A 17 3.13 39.90 -10.85
N PRO A 18 3.22 39.00 -11.85
CA PRO A 18 2.11 38.10 -12.18
C PRO A 18 1.91 37.01 -11.12
N ALA A 19 2.95 36.53 -10.41
CA ALA A 19 2.76 35.62 -9.29
C ALA A 19 1.98 36.29 -8.13
N LEU A 20 2.34 37.52 -7.76
CA LEU A 20 1.59 38.35 -6.80
C LEU A 20 0.21 38.71 -7.33
N GLY A 21 0.06 38.98 -8.63
CA GLY A 21 -1.22 39.23 -9.28
C GLY A 21 -2.16 38.02 -9.22
N ILE A 22 -1.63 36.82 -9.49
CA ILE A 22 -2.36 35.55 -9.36
C ILE A 22 -2.73 35.31 -7.89
N LEU A 23 -1.79 35.50 -6.95
CA LEU A 23 -2.06 35.32 -5.53
C LEU A 23 -3.12 36.30 -5.01
N THR A 24 -3.04 37.57 -5.42
CA THR A 24 -4.01 38.61 -5.08
C THR A 24 -5.38 38.28 -5.68
N TYR A 25 -5.43 37.87 -6.96
CA TYR A 25 -6.67 37.44 -7.59
C TYR A 25 -7.29 36.23 -6.87
N LEU A 26 -6.50 35.21 -6.53
CA LEU A 26 -6.97 34.04 -5.80
C LEU A 26 -7.49 34.42 -4.40
N LEU A 27 -6.81 35.30 -3.69
CA LEU A 27 -7.22 35.82 -2.39
C LEU A 27 -8.54 36.60 -2.50
N CYS A 28 -8.62 37.58 -3.40
CA CYS A 28 -9.82 38.38 -3.63
C CYS A 28 -11.01 37.52 -4.08
N ASN A 29 -10.78 36.56 -4.98
CA ASN A 29 -11.81 35.61 -5.41
C ASN A 29 -12.27 34.71 -4.25
N GLY A 30 -11.35 34.27 -3.40
CA GLY A 30 -11.66 33.52 -2.18
C GLY A 30 -12.53 34.33 -1.21
N ILE A 31 -12.14 35.57 -0.93
CA ILE A 31 -12.90 36.50 -0.08
C ILE A 31 -14.28 36.78 -0.67
N TYR A 32 -14.36 37.09 -1.97
CA TYR A 32 -15.64 37.31 -2.66
C TYR A 32 -16.57 36.10 -2.56
N LYS A 33 -16.06 34.88 -2.79
CA LYS A 33 -16.84 33.64 -2.63
C LYS A 33 -17.31 33.43 -1.20
N ALA A 34 -16.46 33.71 -0.20
CA ALA A 34 -16.81 33.61 1.21
C ALA A 34 -17.92 34.61 1.58
N LEU A 35 -17.77 35.88 1.20
CA LEU A 35 -18.79 36.93 1.42
C LEU A 35 -20.10 36.59 0.72
N LYS A 36 -20.05 36.17 -0.54
CA LYS A 36 -21.24 35.77 -1.30
C LYS A 36 -21.93 34.56 -0.66
N GLY A 37 -21.18 33.56 -0.22
CA GLY A 37 -21.72 32.38 0.47
C GLY A 37 -22.28 32.70 1.86
N ALA A 38 -21.68 33.65 2.57
CA ALA A 38 -22.14 34.11 3.88
C ALA A 38 -23.48 34.84 3.76
N TYR A 39 -23.56 35.90 2.94
CA TYR A 39 -24.67 36.84 2.98
C TYR A 39 -25.69 36.68 1.85
N SER A 40 -25.38 35.93 0.80
CA SER A 40 -26.28 35.71 -0.34
C SER A 40 -26.39 34.23 -0.73
N GLY A 41 -25.79 33.34 0.05
CA GLY A 41 -25.81 31.90 -0.19
C GLY A 41 -27.10 31.23 0.29
N PRO A 42 -27.27 29.92 0.02
CA PRO A 42 -28.45 29.16 0.42
C PRO A 42 -28.70 29.11 1.94
N LEU A 43 -27.66 29.34 2.74
CA LEU A 43 -27.73 29.37 4.20
C LEU A 43 -27.84 30.78 4.79
N SER A 44 -27.92 31.82 3.96
CA SER A 44 -28.05 33.22 4.43
C SER A 44 -29.36 33.49 5.20
N ALA A 45 -30.39 32.65 5.00
CA ALA A 45 -31.65 32.73 5.72
C ALA A 45 -31.57 32.19 7.17
N PHE A 46 -30.50 31.47 7.54
CA PHE A 46 -30.34 30.92 8.88
C PHE A 46 -29.49 31.86 9.74
N PRO A 47 -29.93 32.18 10.97
CA PRO A 47 -29.21 33.10 11.84
C PRO A 47 -27.92 32.44 12.38
N GLY A 48 -26.92 33.25 12.69
CA GLY A 48 -25.68 32.80 13.32
C GLY A 48 -24.59 33.88 13.28
N PRO A 49 -23.44 33.64 13.93
CA PRO A 49 -22.34 34.59 13.94
C PRO A 49 -21.76 34.81 12.54
N ASP A 50 -21.48 36.06 12.17
CA ASP A 50 -20.86 36.40 10.88
C ASP A 50 -19.54 35.65 10.64
N GLY A 51 -18.71 35.54 11.69
CA GLY A 51 -17.46 34.77 11.62
C GLY A 51 -17.68 33.30 11.26
N ALA A 52 -18.75 32.69 11.78
CA ALA A 52 -19.12 31.32 11.46
C ALA A 52 -19.66 31.19 10.03
N ALA A 53 -20.42 32.18 9.54
CA ALA A 53 -20.90 32.22 8.17
C ALA A 53 -19.76 32.38 7.14
N LEU A 54 -18.71 33.11 7.50
CA LEU A 54 -17.58 33.41 6.62
C LEU A 54 -16.53 32.30 6.55
N THR A 55 -16.23 31.63 7.67
CA THR A 55 -15.08 30.72 7.73
C THR A 55 -15.23 29.58 8.75
N GLY A 56 -14.68 28.42 8.40
CA GLY A 56 -14.55 27.28 9.34
C GLY A 56 -13.59 27.57 10.51
N TRP A 57 -12.69 28.54 10.35
CA TRP A 57 -11.74 28.96 11.40
C TRP A 57 -12.44 29.55 12.64
N TYR A 58 -13.72 29.91 12.54
CA TYR A 58 -14.51 30.31 13.69
C TYR A 58 -14.50 29.25 14.79
N ARG A 59 -14.74 27.98 14.42
CA ARG A 59 -14.72 26.89 15.39
C ARG A 59 -13.33 26.66 15.96
N THR A 60 -12.30 26.80 15.13
CA THR A 60 -10.90 26.71 15.58
C THR A 60 -10.56 27.79 16.60
N TYR A 61 -11.02 29.03 16.39
CA TYR A 61 -10.87 30.12 17.35
C TYR A 61 -11.54 29.79 18.69
N ILE A 62 -12.75 29.21 18.68
CA ILE A 62 -13.45 28.81 19.91
C ILE A 62 -12.72 27.67 20.63
N GLU A 63 -12.44 26.56 19.93
CA GLU A 63 -11.91 25.35 20.56
C GLU A 63 -10.42 25.48 20.93
N LEU A 64 -9.58 26.14 20.11
CA LEU A 64 -8.13 26.17 20.32
C LEU A 64 -7.62 27.46 20.96
N TYR A 65 -8.17 28.62 20.56
CA TYR A 65 -7.72 29.92 21.09
C TYR A 65 -8.46 30.29 22.38
N LYS A 66 -9.80 30.31 22.35
CA LYS A 66 -10.64 30.55 23.53
C LYS A 66 -10.66 29.38 24.50
N LYS A 67 -10.29 28.17 24.04
CA LYS A 67 -10.27 26.93 24.84
C LYS A 67 -11.60 26.63 25.49
N MET A 68 -12.67 27.00 24.80
CA MET A 68 -14.05 26.80 25.22
C MET A 68 -14.59 25.55 24.56
N SER A 69 -15.37 24.76 25.31
CA SER A 69 -16.03 23.59 24.76
C SER A 69 -17.00 24.00 23.64
N TRP A 70 -16.92 23.34 22.49
CA TRP A 70 -17.88 23.59 21.40
C TRP A 70 -19.32 23.37 21.85
N MET A 71 -19.56 22.43 22.77
CA MET A 71 -20.89 22.17 23.31
C MET A 71 -21.41 23.30 24.21
N GLU A 72 -20.53 23.95 24.97
CA GLU A 72 -20.91 25.13 25.76
C GLU A 72 -21.22 26.29 24.83
N HIS A 73 -20.35 26.50 23.83
CA HIS A 73 -20.53 27.55 22.83
C HIS A 73 -21.81 27.38 22.02
N LEU A 74 -22.15 26.15 21.63
CA LEU A 74 -23.42 25.86 20.95
C LEU A 74 -24.64 26.24 21.81
N ARG A 75 -24.59 26.03 23.14
CA ARG A 75 -25.69 26.45 24.03
C ARG A 75 -25.82 27.97 24.09
N GLU A 76 -24.69 28.69 24.15
CA GLU A 76 -24.70 30.16 24.09
C GLU A 76 -25.29 30.66 22.76
N LEU A 77 -24.87 30.06 21.64
CA LEU A 77 -25.39 30.41 20.33
C LEU A 77 -26.89 30.18 20.21
N HIS A 78 -27.42 29.07 20.70
CA HIS A 78 -28.87 28.82 20.70
C HIS A 78 -29.64 29.79 21.62
N GLY A 79 -29.03 30.23 22.73
CA GLY A 79 -29.59 31.26 23.59
C GLY A 79 -29.73 32.63 22.90
N VAL A 80 -28.90 32.92 21.90
CA VAL A 80 -28.88 34.21 21.17
C VAL A 80 -29.65 34.15 19.85
N TYR A 81 -29.44 33.10 19.05
CA TYR A 81 -29.91 33.03 17.66
C TYR A 81 -31.17 32.16 17.47
N GLY A 82 -31.64 31.48 18.51
CA GLY A 82 -32.83 30.63 18.47
C GLY A 82 -32.53 29.16 18.14
N HIS A 83 -33.53 28.43 17.61
CA HIS A 83 -33.51 26.95 17.57
C HIS A 83 -32.68 26.31 16.43
N VAL A 84 -32.29 27.10 15.44
CA VAL A 84 -31.43 26.65 14.34
C VAL A 84 -30.37 27.71 14.13
N VAL A 85 -29.11 27.32 14.22
CA VAL A 85 -27.99 28.26 14.12
C VAL A 85 -27.01 27.82 13.05
N ARG A 86 -26.59 28.75 12.20
CA ARG A 86 -25.48 28.57 11.28
C ARG A 86 -24.15 28.69 12.04
N VAL A 87 -23.45 27.58 12.18
CA VAL A 87 -22.23 27.46 13.00
C VAL A 87 -20.97 27.24 12.15
N GLY A 88 -21.12 27.21 10.84
CA GLY A 88 -20.05 27.20 9.86
C GLY A 88 -20.55 27.64 8.48
N PRO A 89 -19.65 27.81 7.48
CA PRO A 89 -20.03 28.29 6.15
C PRO A 89 -21.09 27.41 5.49
N ASN A 90 -21.07 26.11 5.78
CA ASN A 90 -22.00 25.11 5.27
C ASN A 90 -22.52 24.18 6.39
N GLU A 91 -22.66 24.68 7.63
CA GLU A 91 -23.03 23.89 8.80
C GLU A 91 -24.15 24.54 9.61
N LEU A 92 -25.20 23.76 9.91
CA LEU A 92 -26.30 24.13 10.80
C LEU A 92 -26.33 23.22 12.04
N HIS A 93 -26.59 23.81 13.19
CA HIS A 93 -26.83 23.10 14.44
C HIS A 93 -28.26 23.34 14.94
N PHE A 94 -28.85 22.32 15.56
CA PHE A 94 -30.21 22.31 16.10
C PHE A 94 -30.19 22.01 17.61
N ASP A 95 -31.08 22.63 18.39
CA ASP A 95 -31.22 22.39 19.83
C ASP A 95 -32.46 21.56 20.21
N ARG A 96 -33.53 21.63 19.41
CA ARG A 96 -34.81 20.99 19.70
C ARG A 96 -34.72 19.46 19.53
N PRO A 97 -35.19 18.67 20.51
CA PRO A 97 -35.12 17.22 20.46
C PRO A 97 -35.72 16.58 19.20
N GLU A 98 -36.77 17.15 18.63
CA GLU A 98 -37.45 16.66 17.43
C GLU A 98 -36.48 16.55 16.25
N ALA A 99 -35.54 17.50 16.11
CA ALA A 99 -34.50 17.47 15.08
C ALA A 99 -33.63 16.20 15.17
N TYR A 100 -33.49 15.61 16.37
CA TYR A 100 -32.73 14.37 16.57
C TYR A 100 -33.33 13.22 15.76
N TYR A 101 -34.65 13.08 15.75
CA TYR A 101 -35.32 12.02 14.99
C TYR A 101 -35.46 12.34 13.51
N ASP A 102 -35.48 13.61 13.11
CA ASP A 102 -35.43 13.97 11.69
C ASP A 102 -34.07 13.62 11.07
N ILE A 103 -32.97 13.88 11.80
CA ILE A 103 -31.61 13.60 11.34
C ILE A 103 -31.25 12.12 11.52
N TYR A 104 -31.53 11.54 12.69
CA TYR A 104 -31.13 10.19 13.08
C TYR A 104 -32.34 9.27 13.22
N ASN A 105 -32.82 8.73 12.11
CA ASN A 105 -33.88 7.71 12.10
C ASN A 105 -33.52 6.49 11.25
N SER A 106 -34.38 5.47 11.33
CA SER A 106 -34.23 4.19 10.63
C SER A 106 -34.34 4.30 9.11
N ALA A 107 -34.79 5.41 8.53
CA ALA A 107 -34.86 5.64 7.10
C ALA A 107 -33.67 6.48 6.58
N SER A 108 -33.11 7.38 7.39
CA SER A 108 -32.02 8.28 7.00
C SER A 108 -30.71 7.55 6.69
N ARG A 109 -30.39 7.43 5.38
CA ARG A 109 -29.13 6.89 4.84
C ARG A 109 -28.10 7.97 4.54
N TRP A 110 -27.91 8.90 5.47
CA TRP A 110 -27.07 10.08 5.24
C TRP A 110 -25.58 9.79 5.48
N ASP A 111 -24.73 10.46 4.70
CA ASP A 111 -23.29 10.39 4.84
C ASP A 111 -22.81 11.16 6.07
N LYS A 112 -21.68 10.74 6.62
CA LYS A 112 -20.98 11.44 7.71
C LYS A 112 -20.17 12.62 7.15
N GLU A 113 -20.00 13.67 7.96
CA GLU A 113 -19.12 14.80 7.61
C GLU A 113 -17.64 14.35 7.63
N GLY A 114 -16.85 14.78 6.64
CA GLY A 114 -15.52 14.22 6.40
C GLY A 114 -14.50 14.58 7.47
N THR A 115 -14.41 15.86 7.83
CA THR A 115 -13.35 16.40 8.69
C THR A 115 -13.46 15.89 10.13
N GLN A 116 -14.68 15.86 10.69
CA GLN A 116 -14.93 15.39 12.04
C GLN A 116 -14.67 13.89 12.21
N TYR A 117 -15.03 13.07 11.23
CA TYR A 117 -14.83 11.63 11.34
C TYR A 117 -13.40 11.21 10.98
N ALA A 118 -12.77 11.92 10.04
CA ALA A 118 -11.36 11.71 9.75
C ALA A 118 -10.51 11.94 11.00
N SER A 119 -10.80 12.93 11.87
CA SER A 119 -9.95 13.27 13.03
C SER A 119 -9.64 12.11 14.00
N PHE A 120 -10.38 11.00 13.94
CA PHE A 120 -10.17 9.82 14.79
C PHE A 120 -9.05 8.88 14.32
N GLY A 121 -8.62 8.91 13.05
CA GLY A 121 -7.45 8.09 12.64
C GLY A 121 -7.77 6.66 12.28
N VAL A 122 -9.01 6.40 11.86
CA VAL A 122 -9.56 5.05 11.61
C VAL A 122 -10.41 5.04 10.36
N ASP A 123 -9.94 5.72 9.31
CA ASP A 123 -10.71 6.05 8.11
C ASP A 123 -11.17 4.79 7.34
N GLY A 124 -10.41 3.69 7.48
CA GLY A 124 -10.72 2.37 6.96
C GLY A 124 -11.77 1.59 7.76
N SER A 125 -12.11 1.99 8.99
CA SER A 125 -13.06 1.24 9.85
C SER A 125 -14.54 1.50 9.51
N CYS A 126 -15.44 0.65 9.98
CA CYS A 126 -16.90 0.84 9.94
C CYS A 126 -17.30 2.17 10.62
N PHE A 127 -16.56 2.59 11.65
CA PHE A 127 -16.75 3.88 12.32
C PHE A 127 -16.28 5.06 11.44
N GLY A 128 -15.12 4.98 10.82
CA GLY A 128 -14.53 6.06 10.01
C GLY A 128 -15.12 6.20 8.61
N THR A 129 -15.73 5.13 8.08
CA THR A 129 -16.31 5.11 6.74
C THR A 129 -17.41 6.17 6.59
N LEU A 130 -17.16 7.14 5.70
CA LEU A 130 -18.05 8.29 5.53
C LEU A 130 -19.36 7.92 4.84
N ARG A 131 -19.27 7.16 3.74
CA ARG A 131 -20.44 6.80 2.92
C ARG A 131 -21.25 5.69 3.55
N TRP A 132 -22.58 5.82 3.55
CA TRP A 132 -23.44 4.80 4.14
C TRP A 132 -23.28 3.44 3.44
N ALA A 133 -23.28 3.39 2.11
CA ALA A 133 -23.20 2.14 1.35
C ALA A 133 -21.96 1.31 1.69
N GLN A 134 -20.82 1.95 1.97
CA GLN A 134 -19.59 1.28 2.38
C GLN A 134 -19.67 0.80 3.85
N ALA A 135 -20.29 1.60 4.72
CA ALA A 135 -20.42 1.26 6.13
C ALA A 135 -21.45 0.15 6.39
N GLU A 136 -22.50 0.04 5.57
CA GLU A 136 -23.52 -1.00 5.70
C GLU A 136 -22.92 -2.40 5.54
N GLY A 137 -22.12 -2.63 4.49
CA GLY A 137 -21.46 -3.92 4.26
C GLY A 137 -20.57 -4.33 5.43
N ARG A 138 -19.70 -3.43 5.91
CA ARG A 138 -18.82 -3.69 7.06
C ARG A 138 -19.60 -3.92 8.35
N ARG A 139 -20.64 -3.12 8.59
CA ARG A 139 -21.52 -3.30 9.75
C ARG A 139 -22.20 -4.66 9.73
N GLY A 140 -22.68 -5.12 8.57
CA GLY A 140 -23.32 -6.44 8.44
C GLY A 140 -22.42 -7.60 8.83
N VAL A 141 -21.11 -7.48 8.60
CA VAL A 141 -20.10 -8.49 9.00
C VAL A 141 -19.87 -8.49 10.51
N LEU A 142 -19.78 -7.29 11.11
CA LEU A 142 -19.42 -7.13 12.53
C LEU A 142 -20.61 -7.27 13.49
N PHE A 143 -21.81 -6.83 13.07
CA PHE A 143 -22.98 -6.73 13.95
C PHE A 143 -23.38 -8.04 14.63
N PRO A 144 -23.32 -9.22 13.98
CA PRO A 144 -23.63 -10.50 14.63
C PRO A 144 -22.82 -10.76 15.90
N LEU A 145 -21.57 -10.30 15.98
CA LEU A 145 -20.74 -10.42 17.19
C LEU A 145 -21.20 -9.53 18.33
N PHE A 146 -22.06 -8.54 18.09
CA PHE A 146 -22.58 -7.64 19.11
C PHE A 146 -24.10 -7.75 19.27
N GLU A 147 -24.72 -8.75 18.64
CA GLU A 147 -26.10 -9.11 18.90
C GLU A 147 -26.27 -9.61 20.34
N ARG A 148 -27.48 -9.47 20.87
CA ARG A 148 -27.77 -9.80 22.26
C ARG A 148 -27.41 -11.24 22.60
N GLY A 149 -27.71 -12.20 21.72
CA GLY A 149 -27.37 -13.62 21.93
C GLY A 149 -25.87 -13.84 22.08
N ALA A 150 -25.07 -13.31 21.15
CA ALA A 150 -23.60 -13.43 21.19
C ALA A 150 -22.99 -12.79 22.45
N VAL A 151 -23.51 -11.62 22.87
CA VAL A 151 -23.06 -10.97 24.11
C VAL A 151 -23.41 -11.79 25.34
N THR A 152 -24.63 -12.34 25.40
CA THR A 152 -25.08 -13.23 26.48
C THR A 152 -24.20 -14.47 26.61
N GLU A 153 -23.80 -15.09 25.49
CA GLU A 153 -22.88 -16.25 25.51
C GLU A 153 -21.50 -15.89 26.06
N MET A 154 -21.06 -14.66 25.84
CA MET A 154 -19.76 -14.13 26.26
C MET A 154 -19.77 -13.45 27.63
N GLN A 155 -20.90 -13.43 28.35
CA GLN A 155 -21.03 -12.70 29.62
C GLN A 155 -20.06 -13.21 30.72
N SER A 156 -19.61 -14.46 30.65
CA SER A 156 -18.62 -15.03 31.58
C SER A 156 -17.25 -14.35 31.47
N LEU A 157 -16.87 -13.88 30.27
CA LEU A 157 -15.66 -13.08 30.06
C LEU A 157 -15.79 -11.73 30.76
N VAL A 158 -16.94 -11.07 30.61
CA VAL A 158 -17.25 -9.81 31.30
C VAL A 158 -17.22 -10.02 32.82
N GLN A 159 -17.82 -11.10 33.32
CA GLN A 159 -17.81 -11.47 34.74
C GLN A 159 -16.38 -11.66 35.27
N SER A 160 -15.53 -12.38 34.53
CA SER A 160 -14.12 -12.61 34.90
C SER A 160 -13.35 -11.29 35.06
N ASN A 161 -13.54 -10.34 34.15
CA ASN A 161 -12.91 -9.02 34.29
C ASN A 161 -13.51 -8.17 35.42
N ILE A 162 -14.81 -8.34 35.74
CA ILE A 162 -15.42 -7.72 36.93
C ILE A 162 -14.85 -8.31 38.21
N ASP A 163 -14.63 -9.62 38.26
CA ASP A 163 -14.04 -10.30 39.42
C ASP A 163 -12.61 -9.81 39.64
N ARG A 164 -11.79 -9.72 38.57
CA ARG A 164 -10.44 -9.12 38.61
C ARG A 164 -10.44 -7.65 39.08
N LEU A 165 -11.42 -6.85 38.62
CA LEU A 165 -11.59 -5.48 39.11
C LEU A 165 -11.90 -5.46 40.62
N CYS A 166 -12.80 -6.33 41.08
CA CYS A 166 -13.15 -6.46 42.49
C CYS A 166 -11.93 -6.89 43.32
N GLU A 167 -11.16 -7.88 42.87
CA GLU A 167 -9.94 -8.36 43.52
C GLU A 167 -8.90 -7.23 43.69
N ALA A 168 -8.68 -6.42 42.64
CA ALA A 168 -7.77 -5.29 42.71
C ALA A 168 -8.25 -4.22 43.71
N ILE A 169 -9.56 -3.96 43.79
CA ILE A 169 -10.15 -3.05 44.80
C ILE A 169 -9.96 -3.62 46.21
N GLU A 170 -10.16 -4.93 46.41
CA GLU A 170 -9.95 -5.60 47.69
C GLU A 170 -8.49 -5.57 48.13
N ALA A 171 -7.55 -5.77 47.20
CA ALA A 171 -6.12 -5.70 47.48
C ALA A 171 -5.68 -4.29 47.90
N ASN A 172 -6.19 -3.25 47.24
CA ASN A 172 -5.92 -1.86 47.62
C ASN A 172 -6.48 -1.55 49.02
N ASP A 173 -7.71 -1.97 49.32
CA ASP A 173 -8.31 -1.79 50.64
C ASP A 173 -7.54 -2.53 51.75
N ALA A 174 -7.14 -3.78 51.50
CA ALA A 174 -6.31 -4.55 52.42
C ALA A 174 -4.97 -3.87 52.71
N ALA A 175 -4.44 -3.11 51.75
CA ALA A 175 -3.26 -2.27 51.90
C ALA A 175 -3.54 -0.89 52.52
N GLY A 176 -4.78 -0.60 52.93
CA GLY A 176 -5.19 0.69 53.49
C GLY A 176 -5.21 1.85 52.48
N LYS A 177 -5.33 1.53 51.18
CA LYS A 177 -5.29 2.50 50.07
C LYS A 177 -6.65 2.62 49.39
N SER A 178 -6.99 3.85 49.00
CA SER A 178 -8.14 4.11 48.13
C SER A 178 -7.89 3.61 46.71
N SER A 179 -8.94 3.13 46.05
CA SER A 179 -8.88 2.69 44.64
C SER A 179 -9.29 3.79 43.69
N ASP A 180 -8.50 4.01 42.63
CA ASP A 180 -8.84 4.95 41.55
C ASP A 180 -9.75 4.27 40.52
N LEU A 181 -11.06 4.46 40.67
CA LEU A 181 -12.03 3.89 39.75
C LEU A 181 -12.07 4.58 38.39
N PHE A 182 -11.55 5.80 38.26
CA PHE A 182 -11.50 6.44 36.94
C PHE A 182 -10.62 5.63 35.99
N TYR A 183 -9.44 5.22 36.46
CA TYR A 183 -8.53 4.34 35.73
C TYR A 183 -8.97 2.88 35.80
N GLY A 184 -9.39 2.37 36.96
CA GLY A 184 -9.79 0.97 37.13
C GLY A 184 -10.94 0.55 36.19
N LEU A 185 -11.95 1.40 36.01
CA LEU A 185 -13.06 1.13 35.10
C LEU A 185 -12.64 1.17 33.62
N ARG A 186 -11.64 1.99 33.27
CA ARG A 186 -11.06 2.02 31.91
C ARG A 186 -10.19 0.79 31.65
N CYS A 187 -9.42 0.34 32.64
CA CYS A 187 -8.72 -0.94 32.57
C CYS A 187 -9.71 -2.09 32.36
N PHE A 188 -10.82 -2.10 33.11
CA PHE A 188 -11.88 -3.10 32.97
C PHE A 188 -12.48 -3.13 31.55
N SER A 189 -12.96 -1.98 31.04
CA SER A 189 -13.56 -1.93 29.71
C SER A 189 -12.53 -2.20 28.60
N LEU A 190 -11.27 -1.78 28.76
CA LEU A 190 -10.20 -2.05 27.80
C LEU A 190 -9.84 -3.53 27.75
N ASP A 191 -9.63 -4.19 28.88
CA ASP A 191 -9.36 -5.63 28.93
C ASP A 191 -10.57 -6.41 28.35
N THR A 192 -11.79 -5.99 28.66
CA THR A 192 -13.02 -6.63 28.14
C THR A 192 -13.10 -6.53 26.63
N ILE A 193 -12.98 -5.34 26.04
CA ILE A 193 -13.08 -5.19 24.58
C ILE A 193 -11.91 -5.89 23.86
N LEU A 194 -10.72 -5.89 24.45
CA LEU A 194 -9.55 -6.54 23.85
C LEU A 194 -9.69 -8.05 23.80
N GLN A 195 -10.15 -8.66 24.89
CA GLN A 195 -10.40 -10.10 24.94
C GLN A 195 -11.59 -10.46 24.04
N TYR A 196 -12.71 -9.72 24.14
CA TYR A 196 -13.93 -9.97 23.37
C TYR A 196 -13.71 -9.88 21.85
N CYS A 197 -13.03 -8.83 21.36
CA CYS A 197 -12.91 -8.59 19.93
C CYS A 197 -11.70 -9.27 19.30
N PHE A 198 -10.66 -9.59 20.07
CA PHE A 198 -9.36 -9.99 19.53
C PHE A 198 -8.70 -11.17 20.26
N ASN A 199 -9.31 -11.72 21.33
CA ASN A 199 -8.64 -12.67 22.22
C ASN A 199 -7.25 -12.16 22.66
N LEU A 200 -7.15 -10.85 22.94
CA LEU A 200 -5.92 -10.19 23.34
C LEU A 200 -6.06 -9.73 24.79
N SER A 201 -5.08 -10.03 25.64
CA SER A 201 -4.97 -9.46 26.98
C SER A 201 -3.72 -8.61 27.09
N ILE A 202 -3.86 -7.45 27.73
CA ILE A 202 -2.73 -6.60 28.13
C ILE A 202 -2.59 -6.50 29.66
N ASP A 203 -3.42 -7.25 30.39
CA ASP A 203 -3.51 -7.24 31.85
C ASP A 203 -3.60 -5.82 32.43
N ALA A 204 -4.48 -4.97 31.86
CA ALA A 204 -4.61 -3.58 32.30
C ALA A 204 -5.10 -3.49 33.76
N LEU A 205 -5.96 -4.43 34.18
CA LEU A 205 -6.46 -4.51 35.55
C LEU A 205 -5.38 -4.90 36.58
N GLY A 206 -4.34 -5.64 36.15
CA GLY A 206 -3.22 -6.02 37.01
C GLY A 206 -2.19 -4.91 37.22
N ALA A 207 -2.29 -3.79 36.50
CA ALA A 207 -1.36 -2.69 36.63
C ALA A 207 -1.45 -2.03 38.03
N PRO A 208 -0.32 -1.77 38.71
CA PRO A 208 -0.32 -1.11 40.02
C PRO A 208 -1.13 0.19 40.01
N GLY A 209 -2.09 0.32 40.93
CA GLY A 209 -2.95 1.51 41.03
C GLY A 209 -3.82 1.76 39.80
N PHE A 210 -4.05 0.75 38.94
CA PHE A 210 -4.71 0.85 37.65
C PHE A 210 -4.00 1.76 36.62
N GLN A 211 -2.72 2.05 36.82
CA GLN A 211 -1.91 2.87 35.92
C GLN A 211 -1.36 2.03 34.76
N ALA A 212 -2.27 1.46 33.97
CA ALA A 212 -1.90 0.72 32.77
C ALA A 212 -1.39 1.68 31.68
N PRO A 213 -0.17 1.51 31.13
CA PRO A 213 0.40 2.45 30.17
C PRO A 213 -0.48 2.69 28.93
N ALA A 214 -1.25 1.68 28.50
CA ALA A 214 -2.18 1.81 27.38
C ALA A 214 -3.34 2.75 27.70
N VAL A 215 -3.90 2.66 28.91
CA VAL A 215 -5.02 3.51 29.35
C VAL A 215 -4.55 4.97 29.52
N GLU A 216 -3.40 5.19 30.15
CA GLU A 216 -2.82 6.52 30.30
C GLU A 216 -2.52 7.16 28.94
N ALA A 217 -1.94 6.40 28.01
CA ALA A 217 -1.67 6.87 26.66
C ALA A 217 -2.94 7.20 25.88
N MET A 218 -4.02 6.43 26.06
CA MET A 218 -5.31 6.71 25.45
C MET A 218 -5.94 8.00 25.99
N GLU A 219 -5.86 8.26 27.30
CA GLU A 219 -6.32 9.54 27.88
C GLU A 219 -5.48 10.72 27.39
N ALA A 220 -4.16 10.56 27.31
CA ALA A 220 -3.24 11.58 26.79
C ALA A 220 -3.47 11.88 25.29
N TYR A 221 -3.98 10.92 24.51
CA TYR A 221 -4.25 11.08 23.09
C TYR A 221 -5.54 11.87 22.79
N LEU A 222 -6.53 11.88 23.70
CA LEU A 222 -7.85 12.49 23.44
C LEU A 222 -7.82 13.97 23.02
N PRO A 223 -7.00 14.86 23.61
CA PRO A 223 -6.92 16.25 23.18
C PRO A 223 -6.40 16.42 21.74
N ALA A 224 -5.58 15.47 21.24
CA ALA A 224 -5.03 15.52 19.89
C ALA A 224 -6.12 15.39 18.81
N ILE A 225 -7.21 14.66 19.08
CA ILE A 225 -8.35 14.52 18.16
C ILE A 225 -8.93 15.90 17.78
N THR A 226 -9.02 16.82 18.75
CA THR A 226 -9.55 18.17 18.52
C THR A 226 -8.60 19.01 17.67
N VAL A 227 -7.29 18.85 17.85
CA VAL A 227 -6.28 19.49 16.99
C VAL A 227 -6.34 18.92 15.57
N PHE A 228 -6.38 17.58 15.42
CA PHE A 228 -6.43 16.91 14.13
C PHE A 228 -7.68 17.23 13.30
N ARG A 229 -8.80 17.56 13.96
CA ARG A 229 -10.00 18.07 13.29
C ARG A 229 -9.74 19.37 12.55
N HIS A 230 -8.98 20.29 13.15
CA HIS A 230 -8.70 21.61 12.55
C HIS A 230 -7.51 21.59 11.60
N PHE A 231 -6.59 20.64 11.78
CA PHE A 231 -5.36 20.54 10.99
C PHE A 231 -5.19 19.14 10.38
N PRO A 232 -5.91 18.81 9.29
CA PRO A 232 -5.86 17.49 8.66
C PRO A 232 -4.47 17.17 8.07
N LEU A 233 -3.72 18.17 7.60
CA LEU A 233 -2.35 17.97 7.12
C LEU A 233 -1.39 17.62 8.26
N LEU A 234 -1.55 18.25 9.44
CA LEU A 234 -0.77 17.92 10.62
C LEU A 234 -1.04 16.49 11.06
N ARG A 235 -2.31 16.07 11.05
CA ARG A 235 -2.69 14.68 11.29
C ARG A 235 -1.97 13.74 10.30
N GLN A 236 -2.06 14.00 8.99
CA GLN A 236 -1.39 13.17 7.97
C GLN A 236 0.11 13.06 8.24
N PHE A 237 0.75 14.19 8.56
CA PHE A 237 2.16 14.24 8.94
C PHE A 237 2.43 13.35 10.17
N VAL A 238 1.73 13.56 11.29
CA VAL A 238 1.93 12.79 12.53
C VAL A 238 1.72 11.29 12.32
N HIS A 239 0.68 10.89 11.58
CA HIS A 239 0.41 9.48 11.28
C HIS A 239 1.42 8.84 10.32
N SER A 240 2.14 9.64 9.54
CA SER A 240 3.23 9.17 8.65
C SER A 240 4.57 9.00 9.35
N LEU A 241 4.73 9.51 10.59
CA LEU A 241 5.98 9.41 11.33
C LEU A 241 6.25 7.95 11.75
N PRO A 242 7.51 7.48 11.66
CA PRO A 242 7.91 6.20 12.23
C PRO A 242 7.65 6.12 13.74
N ASN A 243 7.34 4.92 14.25
CA ASN A 243 7.02 4.71 15.67
C ASN A 243 8.14 5.20 16.62
N TRP A 244 9.42 5.04 16.26
CA TRP A 244 10.53 5.50 17.10
C TRP A 244 10.54 7.02 17.28
N LEU A 245 10.14 7.77 16.26
CA LEU A 245 10.08 9.23 16.31
C LEU A 245 8.86 9.69 17.10
N LEU A 246 7.72 9.02 16.97
CA LEU A 246 6.55 9.26 17.81
C LEU A 246 6.85 9.03 19.30
N LEU A 247 7.60 7.97 19.61
CA LEU A 247 8.04 7.67 20.98
C LEU A 247 9.01 8.72 21.54
N LEU A 248 9.87 9.29 20.69
CA LEU A 248 10.79 10.37 21.08
C LEU A 248 10.02 11.68 21.36
N VAL A 249 9.07 12.02 20.51
CA VAL A 249 8.32 13.28 20.59
C VAL A 249 7.22 13.24 21.64
N SER A 250 6.64 12.06 21.91
CA SER A 250 5.57 11.90 22.89
C SER A 250 5.72 10.59 23.69
N PRO A 251 6.61 10.56 24.69
CA PRO A 251 6.78 9.38 25.57
C PRO A 251 5.47 8.93 26.22
N ALA A 252 4.56 9.86 26.50
CA ALA A 252 3.22 9.59 27.06
C ALA A 252 2.36 8.69 26.15
N THR A 253 2.65 8.60 24.84
CA THR A 253 1.90 7.74 23.90
C THR A 253 2.46 6.32 23.77
N THR A 254 3.52 5.99 24.53
CA THR A 254 4.22 4.70 24.41
C THR A 254 3.30 3.49 24.56
N GLY A 255 2.38 3.52 25.53
CA GLY A 255 1.42 2.43 25.73
C GLY A 255 0.53 2.19 24.51
N LEU A 256 0.07 3.28 23.88
CA LEU A 256 -0.76 3.22 22.66
C LEU A 256 0.04 2.74 21.45
N VAL A 257 1.30 3.16 21.30
CA VAL A 257 2.20 2.68 20.23
C VAL A 257 2.47 1.17 20.36
N ARG A 258 2.69 0.68 21.58
CA ARG A 258 2.86 -0.76 21.84
C ARG A 258 1.60 -1.55 21.54
N LEU A 259 0.43 -1.06 21.96
CA LEU A 259 -0.85 -1.68 21.64
C LEU A 259 -1.11 -1.71 20.13
N ARG A 260 -0.83 -0.60 19.42
CA ARG A 260 -0.87 -0.50 17.96
C ARG A 260 -0.02 -1.58 17.30
N ALA A 261 1.23 -1.75 17.74
CA ALA A 261 2.12 -2.76 17.17
C ALA A 261 1.57 -4.18 17.31
N ARG A 262 0.97 -4.52 18.47
CA ARG A 262 0.34 -5.84 18.69
C ARG A 262 -0.87 -6.06 17.78
N LEU A 263 -1.76 -5.06 17.68
CA LEU A 263 -2.95 -5.14 16.82
C LEU A 263 -2.57 -5.22 15.34
N SER A 264 -1.59 -4.43 14.89
CA SER A 264 -1.08 -4.53 13.51
C SER A 264 -0.48 -5.91 13.23
N ARG A 265 0.24 -6.49 14.20
CA ARG A 265 0.78 -7.84 14.06
C ARG A 265 -0.33 -8.89 13.95
N GLN A 266 -1.32 -8.82 14.82
CA GLN A 266 -2.46 -9.75 14.79
C GLN A 266 -3.30 -9.63 13.51
N ALA A 267 -3.48 -8.42 12.98
CA ALA A 267 -4.13 -8.20 11.70
C ALA A 267 -3.35 -8.84 10.53
N LEU A 268 -2.02 -8.78 10.55
CA LEU A 268 -1.17 -9.47 9.57
C LEU A 268 -1.27 -10.99 9.73
N ASP A 269 -1.17 -11.49 10.96
CA ASP A 269 -1.24 -12.93 11.23
C ASP A 269 -2.63 -13.49 10.84
N ALA A 270 -3.72 -12.75 11.05
CA ALA A 270 -5.06 -13.15 10.58
C ALA A 270 -5.15 -13.33 9.04
N ILE A 271 -4.39 -12.54 8.26
CA ILE A 271 -4.39 -12.62 6.79
C ILE A 271 -3.44 -13.72 6.30
N TYR A 272 -2.21 -13.74 6.81
CA TYR A 272 -1.13 -14.59 6.29
C TYR A 272 -1.05 -15.95 6.97
N ILE A 273 -1.56 -16.05 8.20
CA ILE A 273 -1.61 -17.28 9.01
C ILE A 273 -3.02 -17.41 9.60
N PRO A 274 -4.09 -17.58 8.79
CA PRO A 274 -5.47 -17.59 9.31
C PRO A 274 -5.73 -18.61 10.42
N LYS A 275 -4.98 -19.73 10.43
CA LYS A 275 -5.02 -20.75 11.49
C LYS A 275 -4.59 -20.22 12.87
N SER A 276 -3.87 -19.10 12.94
CA SER A 276 -3.57 -18.43 14.21
C SER A 276 -4.82 -17.98 14.96
N LEU A 277 -5.95 -17.87 14.27
CA LEU A 277 -7.24 -17.56 14.88
C LEU A 277 -7.88 -18.80 15.54
N ASP A 278 -7.51 -20.03 15.14
CA ASP A 278 -8.04 -21.28 15.71
C ASP A 278 -7.66 -21.45 17.19
N ASP A 279 -6.63 -20.75 17.67
CA ASP A 279 -6.21 -20.71 19.07
C ASP A 279 -7.18 -19.88 19.96
N SER A 280 -8.12 -19.16 19.34
CA SER A 280 -9.11 -18.36 20.06
C SER A 280 -10.23 -19.23 20.63
N PRO A 281 -10.58 -19.09 21.93
CA PRO A 281 -11.65 -19.87 22.55
C PRO A 281 -13.05 -19.46 22.07
N HIS A 282 -13.17 -18.32 21.39
CA HIS A 282 -14.40 -17.81 20.82
C HIS A 282 -14.13 -17.11 19.48
N GLU A 283 -15.20 -16.85 18.72
CA GLU A 283 -15.11 -16.10 17.48
C GLU A 283 -14.69 -14.64 17.76
N THR A 284 -13.75 -14.12 16.96
CA THR A 284 -13.23 -12.74 17.06
C THR A 284 -13.64 -11.93 15.82
N ILE A 285 -13.44 -10.61 15.84
CA ILE A 285 -13.77 -9.79 14.66
C ILE A 285 -12.95 -10.20 13.44
N TYR A 286 -11.72 -10.68 13.64
CA TYR A 286 -10.86 -11.09 12.54
C TYR A 286 -11.40 -12.34 11.85
N HIS A 287 -11.99 -13.29 12.57
CA HIS A 287 -12.64 -14.47 11.98
C HIS A 287 -13.70 -14.06 10.96
N ARG A 288 -14.58 -13.13 11.35
CA ARG A 288 -15.66 -12.62 10.49
C ARG A 288 -15.16 -11.77 9.32
N LEU A 289 -14.19 -10.88 9.58
CA LEU A 289 -13.69 -9.97 8.55
C LEU A 289 -12.86 -10.69 7.48
N ILE A 290 -12.12 -11.74 7.82
CA ILE A 290 -11.38 -12.52 6.81
C ILE A 290 -12.24 -13.58 6.12
N ASP A 291 -13.37 -13.96 6.71
CA ASP A 291 -14.33 -14.86 6.05
C ASP A 291 -14.94 -14.16 4.83
N THR A 292 -14.47 -14.59 3.66
CA THR A 292 -14.95 -14.09 2.36
C THR A 292 -16.44 -14.35 2.12
N LYS A 293 -17.07 -15.35 2.79
CA LYS A 293 -18.52 -15.55 2.71
C LYS A 293 -19.27 -14.45 3.47
N ALA A 294 -18.79 -14.09 4.65
CA ALA A 294 -19.36 -12.99 5.43
C ALA A 294 -19.07 -11.63 4.78
N SER A 295 -17.87 -11.44 4.21
CA SER A 295 -17.39 -10.14 3.68
C SER A 295 -17.66 -9.92 2.19
N ASN A 296 -18.81 -10.37 1.67
CA ASN A 296 -19.23 -10.16 0.26
C ASN A 296 -18.14 -10.51 -0.78
N GLY A 297 -17.38 -11.58 -0.54
CA GLY A 297 -16.36 -12.10 -1.46
C GLY A 297 -14.96 -11.48 -1.34
N LYS A 298 -14.74 -10.48 -0.47
CA LYS A 298 -13.43 -9.84 -0.31
C LYS A 298 -13.09 -9.49 1.15
N ALA A 299 -12.07 -10.15 1.68
CA ALA A 299 -11.49 -9.78 2.97
C ALA A 299 -10.82 -8.39 2.90
N PRO A 300 -10.92 -7.57 3.97
CA PRO A 300 -10.16 -6.32 4.08
C PRO A 300 -8.64 -6.55 4.11
N ASP A 301 -7.87 -5.53 3.74
CA ASP A 301 -6.41 -5.55 3.91
C ASP A 301 -6.00 -5.35 5.38
N ALA A 302 -4.73 -5.59 5.69
CA ALA A 302 -4.20 -5.52 7.05
C ALA A 302 -4.38 -4.12 7.67
N ALA A 303 -4.27 -3.06 6.86
CA ALA A 303 -4.47 -1.69 7.31
C ALA A 303 -5.92 -1.44 7.72
N THR A 304 -6.88 -1.95 6.95
CA THR A 304 -8.31 -1.87 7.25
C THR A 304 -8.67 -2.69 8.49
N LEU A 305 -8.12 -3.91 8.62
CA LEU A 305 -8.31 -4.73 9.83
C LEU A 305 -7.77 -4.02 11.08
N TYR A 306 -6.61 -3.38 10.97
CA TYR A 306 -6.05 -2.56 12.03
C TYR A 306 -6.96 -1.36 12.36
N ASP A 307 -7.50 -0.66 11.36
CA ASP A 307 -8.39 0.47 11.58
C ASP A 307 -9.67 0.05 12.31
N GLU A 308 -10.26 -1.11 11.97
CA GLU A 308 -11.41 -1.67 12.70
C GLU A 308 -11.04 -1.96 14.17
N ALA A 309 -9.88 -2.58 14.38
CA ALA A 309 -9.41 -2.89 15.72
C ALA A 309 -9.19 -1.62 16.55
N HIS A 310 -8.53 -0.63 15.97
CA HIS A 310 -8.26 0.66 16.59
C HIS A 310 -9.56 1.42 16.93
N ALA A 311 -10.56 1.39 16.04
CA ALA A 311 -11.85 2.02 16.29
C ALA A 311 -12.59 1.37 17.48
N LEU A 312 -12.57 0.03 17.58
CA LEU A 312 -13.23 -0.70 18.66
C LEU A 312 -12.55 -0.49 20.01
N ILE A 313 -11.22 -0.46 20.10
CA ILE A 313 -10.55 -0.15 21.38
C ILE A 313 -10.79 1.29 21.82
N LEU A 314 -10.77 2.25 20.90
CA LEU A 314 -10.97 3.67 21.20
C LEU A 314 -12.38 3.95 21.70
N THR A 315 -13.37 3.28 21.13
CA THR A 315 -14.79 3.48 21.47
C THR A 315 -15.26 2.59 22.62
N GLY A 316 -14.84 1.33 22.67
CA GLY A 316 -15.21 0.36 23.69
C GLY A 316 -14.48 0.53 25.03
N GLY A 317 -13.19 0.89 25.00
CA GLY A 317 -12.37 0.98 26.23
C GLY A 317 -12.69 2.16 27.15
N GLN A 318 -13.40 3.19 26.67
CA GLN A 318 -13.63 4.43 27.42
C GLN A 318 -15.11 4.76 27.69
N THR A 319 -16.01 4.45 26.77
CA THR A 319 -17.40 4.95 26.86
C THR A 319 -18.18 4.32 28.01
N THR A 320 -18.14 2.99 28.12
CA THR A 320 -18.76 2.25 29.23
C THR A 320 -18.17 2.67 30.58
N ALA A 321 -16.84 2.74 30.67
CA ALA A 321 -16.13 3.22 31.85
C ALA A 321 -16.60 4.61 32.30
N ASN A 322 -16.87 5.53 31.37
CA ASN A 322 -17.37 6.86 31.69
C ASN A 322 -18.79 6.85 32.29
N VAL A 323 -19.66 5.96 31.80
CA VAL A 323 -21.02 5.81 32.34
C VAL A 323 -20.97 5.24 33.76
N LEU A 324 -20.16 4.19 33.99
CA LEU A 324 -19.92 3.63 35.32
C LEU A 324 -19.37 4.71 36.27
N THR A 325 -18.34 5.44 35.82
CA THR A 325 -17.68 6.49 36.60
C THR A 325 -18.67 7.57 37.08
N VAL A 326 -19.47 8.12 36.15
CA VAL A 326 -20.44 9.19 36.45
C VAL A 326 -21.58 8.65 37.32
N GLY A 327 -22.11 7.47 37.01
CA GLY A 327 -23.18 6.85 37.80
C GLY A 327 -22.74 6.54 39.22
N ILE A 328 -21.56 5.92 39.41
CA ILE A 328 -21.00 5.61 40.73
C ILE A 328 -20.85 6.89 41.55
N PHE A 329 -20.30 7.96 40.97
CA PHE A 329 -20.17 9.24 41.67
C PHE A 329 -21.52 9.77 42.16
N HIS A 330 -22.55 9.80 41.30
CA HIS A 330 -23.87 10.31 41.68
C HIS A 330 -24.57 9.43 42.72
N ILE A 331 -24.43 8.10 42.62
CA ILE A 331 -24.96 7.17 43.61
C ILE A 331 -24.30 7.39 44.97
N LEU A 332 -22.96 7.50 45.00
CA LEU A 332 -22.21 7.70 46.24
C LEU A 332 -22.40 9.10 46.84
N SER A 333 -22.75 10.09 46.02
CA SER A 333 -23.09 11.45 46.47
C SER A 333 -24.48 11.54 47.10
N ASN A 334 -25.32 10.49 46.99
CA ASN A 334 -26.67 10.48 47.54
C ASN A 334 -26.98 9.15 48.23
N ASN A 335 -26.89 9.14 49.57
CA ASN A 335 -27.15 7.94 50.37
C ASN A 335 -28.54 7.34 50.14
N ALA A 336 -29.59 8.13 49.91
CA ALA A 336 -30.92 7.58 49.66
C ALA A 336 -30.98 6.78 48.36
N ILE A 337 -30.27 7.23 47.31
CA ILE A 337 -30.14 6.49 46.06
C ILE A 337 -29.32 5.22 46.26
N LYS A 338 -28.16 5.33 46.93
CA LYS A 338 -27.30 4.19 47.26
C LYS A 338 -28.04 3.12 48.05
N ASP A 339 -28.69 3.50 49.14
CA ASP A 339 -29.35 2.57 50.05
C ASP A 339 -30.52 1.84 49.38
N ARG A 340 -31.27 2.54 48.52
CA ARG A 340 -32.33 1.93 47.72
C ARG A 340 -31.79 0.93 46.70
N LEU A 341 -30.69 1.25 46.00
CA LEU A 341 -30.02 0.34 45.08
C LEU A 341 -29.49 -0.90 45.82
N VAL A 342 -28.76 -0.71 46.92
CA VAL A 342 -28.23 -1.81 47.73
C VAL A 342 -29.36 -2.68 48.28
N LYS A 343 -30.48 -2.10 48.69
CA LYS A 343 -31.67 -2.85 49.14
C LYS A 343 -32.22 -3.75 48.04
N GLU A 344 -32.42 -3.23 46.83
CA GLU A 344 -32.90 -4.02 45.70
C GLU A 344 -31.90 -5.12 45.32
N LEU A 345 -30.60 -4.81 45.26
CA LEU A 345 -29.56 -5.80 44.96
C LEU A 345 -29.48 -6.90 46.03
N LYS A 346 -29.73 -6.61 47.31
CA LYS A 346 -29.81 -7.64 48.35
C LYS A 346 -31.02 -8.57 48.18
N GLN A 347 -32.12 -8.06 47.62
CA GLN A 347 -33.33 -8.85 47.36
C GLN A 347 -33.20 -9.68 46.08
N GLY A 348 -32.67 -9.09 45.01
CA GLY A 348 -32.46 -9.75 43.71
C GLY A 348 -31.24 -10.67 43.67
N TRP A 349 -30.23 -10.41 44.50
CA TRP A 349 -29.02 -11.21 44.66
C TRP A 349 -28.78 -11.51 46.15
N PRO A 350 -29.58 -12.41 46.76
CA PRO A 350 -29.48 -12.70 48.19
C PRO A 350 -28.21 -13.49 48.55
N ASP A 351 -27.90 -14.53 47.77
CA ASP A 351 -26.75 -15.40 47.96
C ASP A 351 -25.53 -14.87 47.19
N ARG A 352 -24.55 -14.32 47.91
CA ARG A 352 -23.32 -13.75 47.30
C ARG A 352 -22.46 -14.78 46.59
N SER A 353 -22.57 -16.07 46.93
CA SER A 353 -21.78 -17.14 46.30
C SER A 353 -22.29 -17.51 44.91
N LYS A 354 -23.53 -17.13 44.59
CA LYS A 354 -24.17 -17.36 43.29
C LYS A 354 -24.30 -16.04 42.55
N THR A 355 -23.31 -15.73 41.73
CA THR A 355 -23.33 -14.52 40.91
C THR A 355 -24.50 -14.60 39.91
N PRO A 356 -25.43 -13.63 39.88
CA PRO A 356 -26.54 -13.58 38.93
C PRO A 356 -26.03 -13.40 37.51
N THR A 357 -26.79 -13.90 36.53
CA THR A 357 -26.47 -13.64 35.12
C THR A 357 -26.87 -12.21 34.73
N PHE A 358 -26.40 -11.76 33.57
CA PHE A 358 -26.81 -10.49 32.97
C PHE A 358 -28.34 -10.36 32.88
N GLU A 359 -29.02 -11.42 32.45
CA GLU A 359 -30.47 -11.46 32.27
C GLU A 359 -31.23 -11.39 33.61
N ASP A 360 -30.65 -11.91 34.69
CA ASP A 360 -31.23 -11.79 36.03
C ASP A 360 -31.14 -10.36 36.56
N LEU A 361 -30.01 -9.68 36.31
CA LEU A 361 -29.81 -8.30 36.72
C LEU A 361 -30.70 -7.31 35.96
N GLU A 362 -31.01 -7.58 34.68
CA GLU A 362 -31.92 -6.74 33.88
C GLU A 362 -33.36 -6.69 34.42
N LYS A 363 -33.76 -7.71 35.19
CA LYS A 363 -35.09 -7.77 35.81
C LYS A 363 -35.23 -6.82 37.01
N LEU A 364 -34.14 -6.24 37.51
CA LEU A 364 -34.12 -5.37 38.67
C LEU A 364 -34.48 -3.92 38.25
N PRO A 365 -35.68 -3.42 38.59
CA PRO A 365 -36.19 -2.18 38.02
C PRO A 365 -35.41 -0.95 38.46
N TYR A 366 -34.94 -0.88 39.71
CA TYR A 366 -34.17 0.26 40.21
C TYR A 366 -32.73 0.25 39.67
N LEU A 367 -32.07 -0.91 39.55
CA LEU A 367 -30.79 -1.03 38.86
C LEU A 367 -30.88 -0.58 37.40
N ARG A 368 -31.92 -1.02 36.68
CA ARG A 368 -32.19 -0.53 35.32
C ARG A 368 -32.34 0.99 35.30
N ALA A 369 -33.16 1.55 36.20
CA ALA A 369 -33.35 3.00 36.32
C ALA A 369 -32.05 3.77 36.61
N ILE A 370 -31.15 3.21 37.42
CA ILE A 370 -29.82 3.76 37.70
C ILE A 370 -28.97 3.82 36.43
N ILE A 371 -28.95 2.73 35.65
CA ILE A 371 -28.19 2.64 34.41
C ILE A 371 -28.75 3.64 33.39
N THR A 372 -30.07 3.70 33.25
CA THR A 372 -30.78 4.62 32.37
C THR A 372 -30.47 6.08 32.70
N GLU A 373 -30.48 6.46 33.99
CA GLU A 373 -30.12 7.81 34.42
C GLU A 373 -28.63 8.11 34.26
N SER A 374 -27.76 7.12 34.50
CA SER A 374 -26.32 7.24 34.29
C SER A 374 -26.00 7.49 32.81
N LEU A 375 -26.67 6.79 31.89
CA LEU A 375 -26.54 7.00 30.44
C LEU A 375 -27.05 8.38 30.00
N ARG A 376 -28.13 8.88 30.61
CA ARG A 376 -28.66 10.23 30.33
C ARG A 376 -27.68 11.31 30.76
N MET A 377 -27.08 11.18 31.95
CA MET A 377 -26.15 12.17 32.50
C MET A 377 -24.71 12.02 32.00
N SER A 378 -24.36 10.86 31.41
CA SER A 378 -23.05 10.57 30.83
C SER A 378 -23.16 10.23 29.34
N PRO A 379 -23.59 11.18 28.48
CA PRO A 379 -23.62 10.93 27.05
C PRO A 379 -22.20 10.59 26.54
N GLY A 380 -21.97 9.33 26.15
CA GLY A 380 -20.63 8.84 25.80
C GLY A 380 -19.97 9.57 24.63
N ILE A 381 -20.79 10.12 23.72
CA ILE A 381 -20.39 11.09 22.70
C ILE A 381 -21.26 12.33 22.90
N VAL A 382 -20.60 13.45 23.22
CA VAL A 382 -21.28 14.72 23.48
C VAL A 382 -21.25 15.67 22.30
N SER A 383 -20.41 15.43 21.29
CA SER A 383 -20.38 16.25 20.08
C SER A 383 -21.57 15.93 19.18
N PRO A 384 -22.03 16.88 18.34
CA PRO A 384 -23.04 16.59 17.33
C PRO A 384 -22.55 15.49 16.38
N LEU A 385 -23.42 14.52 16.08
CA LEU A 385 -23.09 13.44 15.14
C LEU A 385 -23.30 13.91 13.71
N LEU A 386 -22.41 14.77 13.21
CA LEU A 386 -22.60 15.49 11.95
C LEU A 386 -22.95 14.56 10.77
N ARG A 387 -23.96 14.97 10.00
CA ARG A 387 -24.44 14.31 8.77
C ARG A 387 -24.50 15.32 7.64
N ILE A 388 -24.42 14.83 6.41
CA ILE A 388 -24.60 15.63 5.20
C ILE A 388 -26.01 15.38 4.66
N THR A 389 -26.79 16.45 4.47
CA THR A 389 -28.14 16.34 3.90
C THR A 389 -28.08 15.74 2.48
N PRO A 390 -29.08 14.93 2.09
CA PRO A 390 -29.06 14.22 0.82
C PRO A 390 -29.21 15.17 -0.38
N PHE A 391 -29.08 14.61 -1.59
CA PHE A 391 -29.48 15.31 -2.80
C PHE A 391 -30.98 15.63 -2.74
N GLY A 392 -31.33 16.91 -2.92
CA GLY A 392 -32.70 17.43 -2.72
C GLY A 392 -32.96 18.11 -1.37
N GLY A 393 -32.01 18.06 -0.44
CA GLY A 393 -32.18 18.66 0.90
C GLY A 393 -32.97 17.79 1.86
N ALA A 394 -33.33 18.34 3.01
CA ALA A 394 -34.14 17.67 4.03
C ALA A 394 -35.03 18.68 4.76
N THR A 395 -36.15 18.21 5.31
CA THR A 395 -36.91 19.01 6.29
C THR A 395 -36.51 18.54 7.68
N ILE A 396 -35.98 19.45 8.50
CA ILE A 396 -35.50 19.14 9.86
C ILE A 396 -36.15 20.16 10.80
N ASN A 397 -36.92 19.68 11.77
CA ASN A 397 -37.69 20.48 12.71
C ASN A 397 -38.54 21.55 12.01
N GLY A 398 -39.18 21.18 10.88
CA GLY A 398 -39.97 22.09 10.04
C GLY A 398 -39.17 23.02 9.11
N TYR A 399 -37.84 23.10 9.26
CA TYR A 399 -36.98 23.93 8.40
C TYR A 399 -36.58 23.19 7.13
N LYS A 400 -36.74 23.82 5.97
CA LYS A 400 -36.22 23.30 4.70
C LYS A 400 -34.72 23.57 4.59
N VAL A 401 -33.92 22.53 4.81
CA VAL A 401 -32.47 22.59 4.71
C VAL A 401 -32.02 22.20 3.30
N PRO A 402 -31.19 23.01 2.62
CA PRO A 402 -30.68 22.70 1.29
C PRO A 402 -29.86 21.41 1.23
N SER A 403 -29.60 20.96 0.01
CA SER A 403 -28.77 19.78 -0.25
C SER A 403 -27.31 20.01 0.13
N ARG A 404 -26.63 18.93 0.56
CA ARG A 404 -25.18 18.92 0.84
C ARG A 404 -24.76 19.86 1.97
N VAL A 405 -25.67 20.17 2.89
CA VAL A 405 -25.41 20.97 4.10
C VAL A 405 -25.04 20.03 5.23
N THR A 406 -24.03 20.40 6.02
CA THR A 406 -23.70 19.68 7.25
C THR A 406 -24.72 20.04 8.32
N VAL A 407 -25.35 19.05 8.94
CA VAL A 407 -26.33 19.23 10.00
C VAL A 407 -26.00 18.34 11.20
N GLY A 408 -26.35 18.80 12.39
CA GLY A 408 -26.25 17.97 13.58
C GLY A 408 -26.99 18.54 14.77
N ILE A 409 -27.33 17.64 15.68
CA ILE A 409 -27.70 17.90 17.06
C ILE A 409 -26.95 16.90 17.94
N SER A 410 -26.49 17.34 19.10
CA SER A 410 -25.89 16.47 20.09
C SER A 410 -26.95 15.80 20.99
N GLY A 411 -26.74 14.54 21.35
CA GLY A 411 -27.58 13.83 22.31
C GLY A 411 -27.65 14.54 23.67
N THR A 412 -26.61 15.31 24.02
CA THR A 412 -26.61 16.12 25.25
C THR A 412 -27.70 17.18 25.25
N PHE A 413 -28.06 17.80 24.11
CA PHE A 413 -29.19 18.74 24.04
C PHE A 413 -30.52 18.03 24.32
N VAL A 414 -30.69 16.80 23.82
CA VAL A 414 -31.87 15.97 24.12
C VAL A 414 -31.92 15.63 25.61
N HIS A 415 -30.83 15.08 26.15
CA HIS A 415 -30.74 14.58 27.52
C HIS A 415 -30.79 15.67 28.60
N SER A 416 -30.44 16.92 28.25
CA SER A 416 -30.50 18.08 29.15
C SER A 416 -31.70 18.99 28.89
N SER A 417 -32.62 18.59 28.01
CA SER A 417 -33.84 19.34 27.75
C SER A 417 -34.78 19.29 28.96
N GLU A 418 -34.97 20.44 29.62
CA GLU A 418 -35.93 20.59 30.74
C GLU A 418 -37.39 20.39 30.29
N ILE A 419 -37.67 20.46 28.99
CA ILE A 419 -39.00 20.16 28.42
C ILE A 419 -39.27 18.65 28.48
N LEU A 420 -38.24 17.82 28.30
CA LEU A 420 -38.36 16.36 28.30
C LEU A 420 -38.10 15.78 29.68
N PHE A 421 -37.06 16.25 30.35
CA PHE A 421 -36.59 15.72 31.62
C PHE A 421 -36.74 16.79 32.70
N HIS A 422 -37.81 16.74 33.49
CA HIS A 422 -37.98 17.67 34.61
C HIS A 422 -36.79 17.58 35.58
N ASP A 423 -36.22 18.71 35.97
CA ASP A 423 -34.97 18.83 36.71
C ASP A 423 -33.83 18.06 36.01
N ALA A 424 -33.59 18.36 34.73
CA ALA A 424 -32.67 17.59 33.88
C ALA A 424 -31.24 17.53 34.44
N LYS A 425 -30.84 18.49 35.28
CA LYS A 425 -29.51 18.54 35.92
C LYS A 425 -29.39 17.61 37.14
N THR A 426 -30.50 17.11 37.67
CA THR A 426 -30.54 16.27 38.87
C THR A 426 -30.47 14.79 38.48
N PHE A 427 -29.55 14.05 39.12
CA PHE A 427 -29.50 12.59 39.00
C PHE A 427 -30.68 11.97 39.76
N ASN A 428 -31.73 11.61 39.02
CA ASN A 428 -32.96 11.05 39.58
C ASN A 428 -33.36 9.77 38.86
N PRO A 429 -32.97 8.59 39.39
CA PRO A 429 -33.39 7.30 38.83
C PRO A 429 -34.90 7.08 38.88
N SER A 430 -35.62 7.68 39.84
CA SER A 430 -37.06 7.41 40.01
C SER A 430 -37.91 7.90 38.84
N ARG A 431 -37.39 8.80 37.98
CA ARG A 431 -38.08 9.23 36.76
C ARG A 431 -38.34 8.09 35.77
N TRP A 432 -37.57 7.00 35.87
CA TRP A 432 -37.68 5.82 35.01
C TRP A 432 -38.58 4.73 35.58
N LEU A 433 -39.31 5.02 36.67
CA LEU A 433 -40.18 4.07 37.36
C LEU A 433 -41.66 4.47 37.36
N GLY A 434 -41.97 5.70 36.93
CA GLY A 434 -43.34 6.20 36.85
C GLY A 434 -44.02 5.88 35.52
N ASP A 435 -45.29 6.28 35.39
CA ASP A 435 -46.12 6.00 34.22
C ASP A 435 -45.56 6.60 32.92
N ASP A 436 -44.87 7.74 33.01
CA ASP A 436 -44.24 8.42 31.87
C ASP A 436 -42.91 7.79 31.42
N ALA A 437 -42.42 6.75 32.11
CA ALA A 437 -41.09 6.17 31.84
C ALA A 437 -40.93 5.72 30.38
N ALA A 438 -41.95 5.09 29.79
CA ALA A 438 -41.91 4.64 28.40
C ALA A 438 -41.76 5.82 27.40
N VAL A 439 -42.37 6.97 27.71
CA VAL A 439 -42.25 8.18 26.89
C VAL A 439 -40.85 8.77 27.01
N LEU A 440 -40.30 8.82 28.23
CA LEU A 440 -38.94 9.31 28.50
C LEU A 440 -37.87 8.41 27.85
N GLU A 441 -38.05 7.08 27.90
CA GLU A 441 -37.12 6.11 27.35
C GLU A 441 -36.95 6.26 25.84
N ARG A 442 -37.98 6.69 25.12
CA ARG A 442 -37.87 7.05 23.70
C ARG A 442 -36.74 8.07 23.52
N TRP A 443 -36.75 9.15 24.31
CA TRP A 443 -35.79 10.25 24.21
C TRP A 443 -34.40 9.94 24.79
N LEU A 444 -34.20 8.76 25.36
CA LEU A 444 -32.88 8.28 25.74
C LEU A 444 -32.10 7.80 24.50
N VAL A 445 -31.28 8.70 23.97
CA VAL A 445 -30.46 8.48 22.76
C VAL A 445 -28.91 8.36 22.96
N PRO A 446 -28.39 7.72 24.04
CA PRO A 446 -26.94 7.63 24.31
C PRO A 446 -26.18 6.80 23.27
N PHE A 447 -26.87 5.89 22.57
CA PHE A 447 -26.30 5.02 21.54
C PHE A 447 -26.60 5.49 20.11
N SER A 448 -27.11 6.72 19.95
CA SER A 448 -27.70 7.22 18.71
C SER A 448 -28.88 6.35 18.20
N LYS A 449 -29.39 6.65 17.01
CA LYS A 449 -30.51 5.96 16.36
C LYS A 449 -30.24 5.80 14.85
N GLY A 450 -30.97 4.87 14.24
CA GLY A 450 -30.90 4.61 12.80
C GLY A 450 -29.71 3.74 12.38
N PRO A 451 -29.42 3.66 11.07
CA PRO A 451 -28.47 2.70 10.50
C PRO A 451 -27.01 2.92 10.91
N ARG A 452 -26.70 4.03 11.60
CA ARG A 452 -25.37 4.38 12.12
C ARG A 452 -25.30 4.32 13.65
N MET A 453 -26.31 3.77 14.32
CA MET A 453 -26.33 3.63 15.78
C MET A 453 -25.19 2.75 16.28
N CYS A 454 -24.86 2.87 17.56
CA CYS A 454 -23.80 2.09 18.20
C CYS A 454 -23.97 0.59 17.91
N ILE A 455 -22.88 -0.08 17.54
CA ILE A 455 -22.86 -1.53 17.35
C ILE A 455 -22.72 -2.27 18.70
N GLY A 456 -21.91 -1.74 19.62
CA GLY A 456 -21.64 -2.35 20.93
C GLY A 456 -22.66 -2.04 22.02
N GLN A 457 -23.90 -1.67 21.69
CA GLN A 457 -24.92 -1.30 22.68
C GLN A 457 -25.21 -2.44 23.67
N ASN A 458 -25.32 -3.68 23.19
CA ASN A 458 -25.62 -4.83 24.04
C ASN A 458 -24.45 -5.17 24.97
N LEU A 459 -23.22 -5.11 24.47
CA LEU A 459 -22.00 -5.30 25.28
C LEU A 459 -21.90 -4.23 26.37
N ALA A 460 -22.16 -2.97 26.04
CA ALA A 460 -22.18 -1.89 27.02
C ALA A 460 -23.24 -2.14 28.12
N TYR A 461 -24.46 -2.59 27.78
CA TYR A 461 -25.44 -2.94 28.81
C TYR A 461 -24.98 -4.10 29.69
N CYS A 462 -24.40 -5.15 29.11
CA CYS A 462 -23.84 -6.28 29.87
C CYS A 462 -22.82 -5.80 30.91
N GLU A 463 -21.82 -5.02 30.48
CA GLU A 463 -20.83 -4.40 31.37
C GLU A 463 -21.47 -3.50 32.44
N LEU A 464 -22.47 -2.68 32.09
CA LEU A 464 -23.13 -1.75 33.02
C LEU A 464 -23.94 -2.48 34.10
N PHE A 465 -24.80 -3.42 33.71
CA PHE A 465 -25.62 -4.18 34.66
C PHE A 465 -24.75 -4.96 35.64
N MET A 466 -23.77 -5.69 35.12
CA MET A 466 -22.89 -6.53 35.94
C MET A 466 -21.95 -5.66 36.80
N GLY A 467 -21.39 -4.58 36.24
CA GLY A 467 -20.49 -3.67 36.93
C GLY A 467 -21.14 -2.93 38.10
N PHE A 468 -22.30 -2.29 37.88
CA PHE A 468 -23.02 -1.63 38.97
C PHE A 468 -23.47 -2.62 40.04
N ALA A 469 -24.02 -3.77 39.63
CA ALA A 469 -24.48 -4.79 40.58
C ALA A 469 -23.32 -5.30 41.45
N ALA A 470 -22.20 -5.70 40.84
CA ALA A 470 -21.05 -6.23 41.58
C ALA A 470 -20.47 -5.20 42.55
N LEU A 471 -20.21 -3.98 42.09
CA LEU A 471 -19.60 -2.93 42.91
C LEU A 471 -20.47 -2.57 44.13
N PHE A 472 -21.77 -2.37 43.95
CA PHE A 472 -22.67 -1.98 45.05
C PHE A 472 -23.15 -3.15 45.91
N ARG A 473 -23.11 -4.39 45.40
CA ARG A 473 -23.53 -5.58 46.16
C ARG A 473 -22.40 -6.19 46.98
N ARG A 474 -21.16 -6.11 46.51
CA ARG A 474 -19.98 -6.70 47.15
C ARG A 474 -19.27 -5.73 48.11
N PHE A 475 -19.36 -4.42 47.88
CA PHE A 475 -18.63 -3.40 48.64
C PHE A 475 -19.54 -2.39 49.34
N ASP A 476 -19.10 -1.88 50.50
CA ASP A 476 -19.59 -0.61 51.06
C ASP A 476 -18.62 0.50 50.62
N LEU A 477 -19.01 1.21 49.57
CA LEU A 477 -18.19 2.22 48.90
C LEU A 477 -18.46 3.62 49.46
N ARG A 478 -17.42 4.45 49.56
CA ARG A 478 -17.49 5.88 49.89
C ARG A 478 -16.49 6.67 49.06
N LEU A 479 -16.85 7.90 48.71
CA LEU A 479 -15.94 8.84 48.06
C LEU A 479 -14.81 9.26 49.01
N ASP A 480 -13.59 9.35 48.49
CA ASP A 480 -12.40 9.80 49.21
C ASP A 480 -11.98 11.18 48.72
N GLY A 481 -12.50 12.22 49.36
CA GLY A 481 -12.17 13.62 49.07
C GLY A 481 -12.81 14.21 47.80
N ASN A 482 -13.54 13.43 47.01
CA ASN A 482 -14.22 13.92 45.81
C ASN A 482 -15.47 14.75 46.09
N THR A 483 -15.64 15.82 45.32
CA THR A 483 -16.77 16.75 45.38
C THR A 483 -17.40 16.95 43.99
N ALA A 484 -18.56 17.61 43.95
CA ALA A 484 -19.18 17.98 42.67
C ALA A 484 -18.30 18.88 41.79
N LYS A 485 -17.31 19.61 42.36
CA LYS A 485 -16.35 20.43 41.60
C LYS A 485 -15.33 19.60 40.82
N ASP A 486 -15.21 18.32 41.17
CA ASP A 486 -14.38 17.37 40.47
C ASP A 486 -15.13 16.79 39.25
N LEU A 487 -16.47 16.87 39.18
CA LEU A 487 -17.19 16.64 37.92
C LEU A 487 -16.98 17.86 36.99
N ARG A 488 -15.94 17.85 36.16
CA ARG A 488 -15.73 18.91 35.16
C ARG A 488 -16.04 18.41 33.75
N PRO A 489 -16.71 19.23 32.91
CA PRO A 489 -16.67 19.02 31.47
C PRO A 489 -15.21 19.10 31.01
N LEU A 490 -14.69 18.07 30.33
CA LEU A 490 -13.40 18.16 29.66
C LEU A 490 -13.54 19.15 28.50
N ASN A 491 -12.87 20.30 28.63
CA ASN A 491 -12.93 21.43 27.70
C ASN A 491 -12.66 21.08 26.21
N HIS A 492 -12.08 19.91 25.90
CA HIS A 492 -11.63 19.60 24.54
C HIS A 492 -12.48 18.57 23.80
N ASN A 493 -13.47 17.93 24.44
CA ASN A 493 -14.41 17.04 23.76
C ASN A 493 -15.76 16.93 24.49
N GLY A 494 -16.04 17.81 25.46
CA GLY A 494 -17.31 17.92 26.20
C GLY A 494 -17.73 16.72 27.05
N ARG A 495 -16.88 15.69 27.18
CA ARG A 495 -17.13 14.56 28.09
C ARG A 495 -17.16 15.08 29.52
N ILE A 496 -18.14 14.68 30.32
CA ILE A 496 -18.09 14.89 31.77
C ILE A 496 -17.13 13.84 32.32
N SER A 497 -15.98 14.31 32.81
CA SER A 497 -15.00 13.48 33.50
C SER A 497 -14.94 13.95 34.93
N LEU A 498 -14.87 13.01 35.87
CA LEU A 498 -14.29 13.32 37.16
C LEU A 498 -12.85 13.79 36.90
N GLY A 499 -12.43 14.89 37.48
CA GLY A 499 -11.06 15.36 37.44
C GLY A 499 -10.20 14.29 38.07
N GLU A 500 -9.58 13.45 37.24
CA GLU A 500 -8.48 12.50 37.47
C GLU A 500 -8.49 11.63 38.74
N LYS A 501 -9.51 11.65 39.60
CA LYS A 501 -9.38 11.13 40.96
C LYS A 501 -10.69 10.59 41.53
N LEU A 502 -11.50 9.78 40.85
CA LEU A 502 -12.58 9.08 41.58
C LEU A 502 -11.96 8.04 42.49
N ARG A 503 -11.74 8.41 43.75
CA ARG A 503 -11.16 7.53 44.75
C ARG A 503 -12.26 7.02 45.65
N ILE A 504 -12.27 5.71 45.85
CA ILE A 504 -13.18 5.05 46.78
C ILE A 504 -12.41 4.35 47.90
N VAL A 505 -12.91 4.52 49.13
CA VAL A 505 -12.50 3.73 50.29
C VAL A 505 -13.55 2.65 50.50
N ARG A 506 -13.09 1.41 50.72
CA ARG A 506 -13.96 0.32 51.17
C ARG A 506 -14.06 0.39 52.69
N HIS A 507 -15.26 0.13 53.22
CA HIS A 507 -15.45 -0.05 54.65
C HIS A 507 -15.79 -1.50 54.96
N LYS A 508 -15.01 -2.11 55.88
CA LYS A 508 -14.96 -3.54 56.26
C LYS A 508 -16.17 -4.40 55.89
N TRP A 509 -15.91 -5.42 55.07
CA TRP A 509 -16.61 -6.71 55.13
C TRP A 509 -15.60 -7.85 54.95
N HIS A 510 -15.67 -8.87 55.81
CA HIS A 510 -14.90 -10.11 55.67
C HIS A 510 -15.70 -11.11 54.83
N SER A 511 -15.13 -11.58 53.74
CA SER A 511 -15.45 -12.93 53.25
C SER A 511 -14.26 -13.55 52.54
N SER A 512 -13.77 -14.61 53.16
CA SER A 512 -12.93 -15.64 52.58
C SER A 512 -13.70 -16.33 51.45
N ILE A 513 -13.35 -16.02 50.21
CA ILE A 513 -13.64 -16.89 49.06
C ILE A 513 -12.29 -17.22 48.43
N HIS A 514 -11.89 -18.48 48.58
CA HIS A 514 -10.67 -19.06 48.02
C HIS A 514 -11.02 -19.62 46.64
N TYR A 515 -10.45 -19.09 45.56
CA TYR A 515 -10.48 -19.72 44.24
C TYR A 515 -9.16 -20.50 44.03
N PRO A 516 -9.21 -21.77 43.59
CA PRO A 516 -8.00 -22.55 43.39
C PRO A 516 -7.35 -22.23 42.04
N GLY A 517 -6.12 -21.72 42.11
CA GLY A 517 -5.05 -22.10 41.19
C GLY A 517 -4.79 -21.23 39.96
N GLN A 518 -3.84 -20.30 40.08
CA GLN A 518 -2.82 -20.11 39.05
C GLN A 518 -1.53 -19.61 39.73
N LYS A 519 -0.49 -20.46 39.75
CA LYS A 519 0.85 -20.09 40.22
C LYS A 519 1.48 -19.21 39.15
N CYS A 520 1.64 -17.92 39.44
CA CYS A 520 2.58 -17.07 38.71
C CYS A 520 3.95 -17.21 39.39
N GLY A 521 4.92 -17.79 38.69
CA GLY A 521 6.28 -17.92 39.19
C GLY A 521 6.99 -16.58 39.15
N SER A 522 7.25 -16.01 40.32
CA SER A 522 8.19 -14.91 40.49
C SER A 522 9.62 -15.47 40.47
N GLN A 523 10.44 -15.02 39.53
CA GLN A 523 11.87 -15.27 39.52
C GLN A 523 12.60 -13.97 39.86
N GLU A 524 13.32 -13.99 40.97
CA GLU A 524 14.19 -12.94 41.49
C GLU A 524 15.29 -12.58 40.47
N LEU A 525 15.57 -11.28 40.32
CA LEU A 525 16.81 -10.79 39.72
C LEU A 525 17.36 -9.64 40.56
N VAL A 526 18.25 -10.03 41.46
CA VAL A 526 19.54 -9.44 41.90
C VAL A 526 19.84 -7.98 41.50
N ASP A 527 20.16 -7.19 42.52
CA ASP A 527 20.81 -5.87 42.51
C ASP A 527 22.16 -5.84 41.79
N ASN A 528 22.46 -4.78 41.00
CA ASN A 528 23.64 -3.90 41.16
C ASN A 528 23.67 -2.74 40.12
N PRO A 529 24.57 -1.72 40.21
CA PRO A 529 24.18 -0.32 40.37
C PRO A 529 24.63 0.58 39.21
N ALA A 530 23.85 1.61 38.91
CA ALA A 530 24.32 2.74 38.10
C ALA A 530 23.53 4.02 38.48
N ASP A 531 23.55 4.35 39.77
CA ASP A 531 23.19 5.68 40.25
C ASP A 531 24.39 6.61 40.06
N ASP A 532 24.42 7.35 38.94
CA ASP A 532 25.06 8.68 38.91
C ASP A 532 24.62 9.63 37.78
N VAL A 533 23.57 9.29 37.02
CA VAL A 533 22.97 10.19 36.00
C VAL A 533 21.50 10.54 36.33
N THR A 534 20.87 9.76 37.21
CA THR A 534 19.46 9.90 37.63
C THR A 534 19.24 11.07 38.60
N ALA A 535 20.26 11.47 39.36
CA ALA A 535 20.15 12.55 40.36
C ALA A 535 19.99 13.93 39.70
N LEU A 536 20.70 14.22 38.60
CA LEU A 536 20.59 15.50 37.88
C LEU A 536 19.27 15.64 37.09
N LEU A 537 18.77 14.54 36.51
CA LEU A 537 17.48 14.51 35.81
C LEU A 537 16.29 14.58 36.77
N SER A 538 16.39 14.01 37.97
CA SER A 538 15.31 14.05 38.96
C SER A 538 15.11 15.44 39.59
N HIS A 539 16.14 16.30 39.57
CA HIS A 539 16.02 17.70 40.00
C HIS A 539 15.41 18.58 38.90
N TRP A 540 15.69 18.27 37.63
CA TRP A 540 15.09 18.94 36.47
C TRP A 540 13.62 18.56 36.26
N LEU A 541 13.26 17.28 36.46
CA LEU A 541 11.88 16.79 36.37
C LEU A 541 10.98 17.28 37.52
N ARG A 542 11.51 17.39 38.74
CA ARG A 542 10.76 17.94 39.89
C ARG A 542 10.52 19.45 39.79
N ALA A 543 11.29 20.17 38.99
CA ALA A 543 11.04 21.57 38.66
C ALA A 543 9.91 21.74 37.62
N ILE A 544 9.68 20.74 36.76
CA ILE A 544 8.61 20.74 35.74
C ILE A 544 7.25 20.33 36.33
N GLU A 545 7.23 19.46 37.35
CA GLU A 545 5.99 19.00 38.00
C GLU A 545 5.28 20.05 38.86
N ARG A 546 5.94 21.17 39.23
CA ARG A 546 5.34 22.15 40.14
C ARG A 546 4.49 23.24 39.50
N ASP A 547 4.60 23.50 38.19
CA ASP A 547 3.83 24.56 37.53
C ASP A 547 3.24 24.13 36.18
N ASN A 548 2.00 23.64 36.24
CA ASN A 548 1.15 23.22 35.10
C ASN A 548 0.76 24.35 34.10
N TYR A 549 1.43 25.50 34.16
CA TYR A 549 1.14 26.67 33.31
C TYR A 549 2.15 26.89 32.17
N ILE A 550 3.37 26.34 32.26
CA ILE A 550 4.47 26.73 31.35
C ILE A 550 4.57 25.83 30.10
N CYS A 551 4.08 24.58 30.15
CA CYS A 551 4.17 23.63 29.03
C CYS A 551 3.32 24.02 27.79
N ARG A 552 2.40 24.99 27.93
CA ARG A 552 1.53 25.46 26.84
C ARG A 552 2.13 26.56 25.98
N GLU A 553 3.06 27.34 26.52
CA GLU A 553 3.72 28.43 25.77
C GLU A 553 4.84 27.89 24.89
N GLU A 554 5.59 26.90 25.38
CA GLU A 554 6.62 26.18 24.62
C GLU A 554 6.02 25.43 23.42
N ILE A 555 4.86 24.78 23.58
CA ILE A 555 4.15 24.12 22.47
C ILE A 555 3.65 25.14 21.43
N MET A 556 3.17 26.31 21.86
CA MET A 556 2.77 27.41 20.96
C MET A 556 3.97 28.09 20.29
N LYS A 557 5.13 28.18 20.95
CA LYS A 557 6.40 28.63 20.37
C LYS A 557 6.93 27.62 19.37
N LEU A 558 6.88 26.32 19.67
CA LEU A 558 7.17 25.24 18.72
C LEU A 558 6.20 25.27 17.53
N PHE A 559 4.91 25.52 17.79
CA PHE A 559 3.88 25.65 16.75
C PHE A 559 4.11 26.87 15.87
N ALA A 560 4.43 28.03 16.47
CA ALA A 560 4.75 29.25 15.74
C ALA A 560 6.04 29.09 14.94
N GLN A 561 7.07 28.45 15.51
CA GLN A 561 8.33 28.11 14.83
C GLN A 561 8.10 27.13 13.67
N LEU A 562 7.29 26.09 13.85
CA LEU A 562 6.93 25.11 12.81
C LEU A 562 5.99 25.71 11.74
N LEU A 563 5.08 26.62 12.09
CA LEU A 563 4.27 27.38 11.13
C LEU A 563 5.10 28.40 10.35
N THR A 564 6.07 29.07 10.99
CA THR A 564 7.03 29.94 10.27
C THR A 564 7.96 29.13 9.39
N LEU A 565 8.38 27.93 9.79
CA LEU A 565 9.14 27.01 8.94
C LEU A 565 8.28 26.47 7.77
N GLY A 566 6.99 26.22 7.99
CA GLY A 566 6.04 25.81 6.96
C GLY A 566 5.61 26.91 5.99
N LEU A 567 5.65 28.18 6.42
CA LEU A 567 5.28 29.35 5.58
C LEU A 567 6.49 30.04 4.92
N VAL A 568 7.70 29.89 5.46
CA VAL A 568 8.96 30.37 4.83
C VAL A 568 9.61 29.28 3.95
N GLY A 569 9.18 28.02 4.08
CA GLY A 569 9.73 26.86 3.37
C GLY A 569 9.09 26.50 2.03
N GLN A 570 8.42 27.41 1.33
CA GLN A 570 8.02 27.19 -0.07
C GLN A 570 9.14 27.66 -1.01
N GLY A 571 10.28 26.96 -0.95
CA GLY A 571 11.42 27.21 -1.83
C GLY A 571 12.77 26.91 -1.18
N VAL A 572 13.23 25.66 -1.34
CA VAL A 572 14.67 25.28 -1.40
C VAL A 572 15.47 25.12 -0.08
N VAL A 573 14.96 25.38 1.14
CA VAL A 573 15.85 25.33 2.35
C VAL A 573 15.46 24.32 3.46
N ALA A 574 14.39 23.52 3.32
CA ALA A 574 14.01 22.54 4.35
C ALA A 574 14.70 21.16 4.26
N SER A 575 15.48 20.87 3.22
CA SER A 575 16.12 19.55 3.01
C SER A 575 17.39 19.33 3.84
N ASN A 576 18.06 20.38 4.33
CA ASN A 576 19.42 20.24 4.89
C ASN A 576 19.52 20.22 6.43
N TRP A 577 18.42 20.32 7.19
CA TRP A 577 18.51 20.44 8.66
C TRP A 577 18.38 19.12 9.42
N PHE A 578 17.73 18.08 8.88
CA PHE A 578 17.47 16.82 9.62
C PHE A 578 17.88 15.52 8.90
N SER A 579 18.48 15.59 7.71
CA SER A 579 19.21 14.44 7.17
C SER A 579 20.61 14.44 7.78
N LYS A 580 20.90 13.49 8.69
CA LYS A 580 22.28 12.98 8.76
C LYS A 580 22.41 12.04 7.58
N SER A 581 23.09 12.48 6.53
CA SER A 581 23.31 11.70 5.32
C SER A 581 23.74 10.27 5.64
N ILE A 582 23.27 9.29 4.86
CA ILE A 582 23.42 7.86 5.16
C ILE A 582 24.87 7.43 5.41
N TYR A 583 25.83 8.10 4.77
CA TYR A 583 27.27 7.86 4.95
C TYR A 583 27.79 8.23 6.35
N ASN A 584 27.08 9.04 7.14
CA ASN A 584 27.43 9.32 8.53
C ASN A 584 27.36 8.06 9.42
N LYS A 585 26.64 7.03 8.97
CA LYS A 585 26.52 5.72 9.64
C LYS A 585 27.55 4.71 9.13
N TRP A 586 28.34 5.06 8.12
CA TRP A 586 29.36 4.17 7.55
C TRP A 586 30.61 4.13 8.44
N HIS A 587 31.20 2.94 8.53
CA HIS A 587 32.49 2.72 9.15
C HIS A 587 33.63 3.29 8.27
N GLU A 588 34.82 3.53 8.83
CA GLU A 588 36.00 4.07 8.10
C GLU A 588 36.28 3.29 6.80
N THR A 589 36.29 1.97 6.90
CA THR A 589 36.49 1.06 5.76
C THR A 589 35.39 1.11 4.70
N GLU A 590 34.19 1.58 5.03
CA GLU A 590 33.11 1.80 4.07
C GLU A 590 33.24 3.15 3.37
N LEU A 591 33.68 4.18 4.10
CA LEU A 591 33.99 5.50 3.54
C LEU A 591 35.17 5.40 2.56
N GLU A 592 36.26 4.72 2.95
CA GLU A 592 37.41 4.43 2.06
C GLU A 592 36.99 3.65 0.82
N ARG A 593 36.13 2.63 1.00
CA ARG A 593 35.62 1.82 -0.12
C ARG A 593 34.75 2.63 -1.06
N TRP A 594 33.88 3.48 -0.54
CA TRP A 594 33.07 4.36 -1.40
C TRP A 594 33.94 5.36 -2.16
N LEU A 595 34.95 5.95 -1.50
CA LEU A 595 35.91 6.86 -2.14
C LEU A 595 36.71 6.12 -3.24
N SER A 596 37.17 4.91 -2.95
CA SER A 596 37.87 4.06 -3.93
C SER A 596 36.96 3.63 -5.08
N ASP A 597 35.70 3.27 -4.81
CA ASP A 597 34.73 2.89 -5.83
C ASP A 597 34.42 4.07 -6.78
N HIS A 598 34.59 5.32 -6.32
CA HIS A 598 34.37 6.53 -7.12
C HIS A 598 35.66 7.19 -7.61
N ASP A 599 36.80 6.49 -7.51
CA ASP A 599 38.12 6.94 -7.96
C ASP A 599 38.58 8.27 -7.31
N ILE A 600 38.18 8.51 -6.05
CA ILE A 600 38.53 9.70 -5.26
C ILE A 600 39.79 9.42 -4.42
N PRO A 601 40.91 10.14 -4.62
CA PRO A 601 42.13 9.96 -3.84
C PRO A 601 41.90 10.28 -2.36
N HIS A 602 42.37 9.41 -1.46
CA HIS A 602 42.31 9.60 -0.02
C HIS A 602 43.61 9.09 0.65
N PRO A 603 44.04 9.65 1.79
CA PRO A 603 45.22 9.19 2.50
C PRO A 603 45.00 7.78 3.10
N THR A 604 46.08 7.02 3.29
CA THR A 604 46.05 5.75 4.04
C THR A 604 47.28 5.66 4.94
N PRO A 605 47.15 5.61 6.27
CA PRO A 605 45.90 5.71 7.06
C PRO A 605 45.35 7.14 7.13
N ALA A 606 44.03 7.30 7.14
CA ALA A 606 43.33 8.58 7.29
C ALA A 606 42.35 8.57 8.48
N ASP A 607 42.08 9.73 9.06
CA ASP A 607 41.06 9.89 10.10
C ASP A 607 39.65 9.74 9.49
N ARG A 608 38.73 9.08 10.22
CA ARG A 608 37.33 8.93 9.80
C ARG A 608 36.68 10.25 9.42
N ALA A 609 36.97 11.32 10.15
CA ALA A 609 36.39 12.64 9.92
C ALA A 609 36.84 13.21 8.56
N ASP A 610 38.08 12.95 8.16
CA ASP A 610 38.61 13.37 6.85
C ASP A 610 37.99 12.57 5.71
N LEU A 611 37.80 11.26 5.91
CA LEU A 611 37.12 10.38 4.96
C LEU A 611 35.64 10.75 4.81
N GLU A 612 34.94 11.03 5.90
CA GLU A 612 33.54 11.48 5.91
C GLU A 612 33.39 12.81 5.16
N LYS A 613 34.32 13.75 5.38
CA LYS A 613 34.35 15.03 4.66
C LYS A 613 34.59 14.85 3.16
N LEU A 614 35.52 13.99 2.76
CA LEU A 614 35.77 13.70 1.35
C LEU A 614 34.56 13.05 0.66
N VAL A 615 33.84 12.16 1.36
CA VAL A 615 32.59 11.58 0.87
C VAL A 615 31.52 12.66 0.72
N GLN A 616 31.36 13.52 1.72
CA GLN A 616 30.40 14.62 1.70
C GLN A 616 30.65 15.59 0.52
N GLU A 617 31.91 15.96 0.27
CA GLU A 617 32.28 16.89 -0.81
C GLU A 617 31.99 16.32 -2.22
N ASN A 618 31.94 14.99 -2.35
CA ASN A 618 31.74 14.30 -3.63
C ASN A 618 30.36 13.62 -3.78
N TRP A 619 29.55 13.59 -2.72
CA TRP A 619 28.25 12.89 -2.70
C TRP A 619 27.29 13.40 -3.77
N ASN A 620 27.12 14.72 -3.84
CA ASN A 620 26.16 15.35 -4.75
C ASN A 620 26.53 15.18 -6.22
N SER A 621 27.81 15.26 -6.57
CA SER A 621 28.26 15.08 -7.95
C SER A 621 28.18 13.63 -8.40
N LYS A 622 28.48 12.67 -7.51
CA LYS A 622 28.54 11.25 -7.86
C LYS A 622 27.22 10.50 -7.75
N ILE A 623 26.33 10.92 -6.86
CA ILE A 623 25.08 10.19 -6.56
C ILE A 623 23.83 10.97 -6.97
N VAL A 624 23.75 12.26 -6.60
CA VAL A 624 22.54 13.06 -6.82
C VAL A 624 22.45 13.60 -8.25
N SER A 625 23.59 14.04 -8.80
CA SER A 625 23.69 14.62 -10.14
C SER A 625 24.81 14.03 -11.01
N PRO A 626 24.91 12.68 -11.13
CA PRO A 626 25.97 12.00 -11.89
C PRO A 626 25.97 12.37 -13.38
N TYR A 627 24.82 12.81 -13.91
CA TYR A 627 24.68 13.27 -15.29
C TYR A 627 25.53 14.51 -15.62
N SER A 628 26.02 15.23 -14.61
CA SER A 628 26.92 16.37 -14.82
C SER A 628 28.26 15.94 -15.46
N ASP A 629 28.70 14.71 -15.14
CA ASP A 629 29.95 14.14 -15.65
C ASP A 629 29.76 13.37 -16.97
N TRP A 630 28.51 13.14 -17.41
CA TRP A 630 28.20 12.38 -18.62
C TRP A 630 28.65 13.08 -19.90
N ASP A 631 29.04 12.30 -20.91
CA ASP A 631 29.29 12.83 -22.25
C ASP A 631 27.99 13.08 -23.03
N THR A 632 28.09 13.74 -24.18
CA THR A 632 26.92 14.05 -25.01
C THR A 632 26.18 12.82 -25.53
N THR A 633 26.84 11.66 -25.61
CA THR A 633 26.25 10.40 -26.07
C THR A 633 25.39 9.79 -24.96
N GLN A 634 25.90 9.79 -23.73
CA GLN A 634 25.20 9.30 -22.53
C GLN A 634 23.97 10.15 -22.21
N LEU A 635 24.09 11.48 -22.30
CA LEU A 635 22.96 12.40 -22.07
C LEU A 635 21.84 12.20 -23.11
N LYS A 636 22.20 12.04 -24.40
CA LYS A 636 21.23 11.77 -25.47
C LYS A 636 20.57 10.41 -25.32
N ALA A 637 21.34 9.38 -24.95
CA ALA A 637 20.81 8.04 -24.71
C ALA A 637 19.77 8.05 -23.57
N TYR A 638 20.04 8.75 -22.48
CA TYR A 638 19.11 8.89 -21.36
C TYR A 638 17.80 9.61 -21.77
N LEU A 639 17.90 10.71 -22.51
CA LEU A 639 16.73 11.45 -23.00
C LEU A 639 15.90 10.62 -23.99
N ALA A 640 16.56 9.90 -24.90
CA ALA A 640 15.92 9.02 -25.88
C ALA A 640 15.18 7.85 -25.23
N GLU A 641 15.68 7.33 -24.11
CA GLU A 641 15.01 6.26 -23.35
C GLU A 641 13.75 6.75 -22.62
N ARG A 642 13.66 8.04 -22.28
CA ARG A 642 12.56 8.59 -21.48
C ARG A 642 11.46 9.27 -22.30
N SER A 643 11.78 9.88 -23.44
CA SER A 643 10.76 10.43 -24.35
C SER A 643 11.32 10.67 -25.76
N GLN A 644 10.60 10.20 -26.77
CA GLN A 644 10.92 10.45 -28.19
C GLN A 644 10.89 11.96 -28.54
N GLU A 645 10.04 12.75 -27.87
CA GLU A 645 9.96 14.21 -28.04
C GLU A 645 11.15 14.94 -27.40
N ALA A 646 11.68 14.43 -26.27
CA ALA A 646 12.85 15.01 -25.59
C ALA A 646 14.16 14.80 -26.37
N SER A 647 14.27 13.67 -27.08
CA SER A 647 15.40 13.38 -28.00
C SER A 647 15.46 14.36 -29.18
N ASN A 648 14.30 14.78 -29.69
CA ASN A 648 14.19 15.66 -30.85
C ASN A 648 14.35 17.16 -30.52
N ALA A 649 14.14 17.54 -29.26
CA ALA A 649 14.22 18.94 -28.78
C ALA A 649 15.60 19.33 -28.21
N ALA A 650 16.53 18.39 -28.08
CA ALA A 650 17.83 18.64 -27.47
C ALA A 650 18.78 19.41 -28.40
N GLY A 651 19.33 20.54 -27.92
CA GLY A 651 20.35 21.31 -28.61
C GLY A 651 21.65 20.52 -28.83
N ALA A 652 22.49 20.99 -29.77
CA ALA A 652 23.70 20.27 -30.18
C ALA A 652 24.85 20.25 -29.15
N ASN A 653 24.77 21.01 -28.05
CA ASN A 653 25.85 21.16 -27.07
C ASN A 653 25.52 20.52 -25.70
N LYS A 654 26.58 20.17 -24.94
CA LYS A 654 26.50 19.42 -23.68
C LYS A 654 25.64 20.10 -22.61
N ASP A 655 25.71 21.42 -22.48
CA ASP A 655 24.97 22.15 -21.43
C ASP A 655 23.46 22.09 -21.65
N SER A 656 23.00 22.20 -22.91
CA SER A 656 21.57 22.08 -23.24
C SER A 656 21.03 20.66 -23.02
N LEU A 657 21.88 19.65 -23.22
CA LEU A 657 21.56 18.25 -22.95
C LEU A 657 21.47 17.99 -21.44
N ILE A 658 22.37 18.55 -20.64
CA ILE A 658 22.33 18.48 -19.17
C ILE A 658 21.04 19.11 -18.65
N GLU A 659 20.66 20.30 -19.12
CA GLU A 659 19.44 20.98 -18.67
C GLU A 659 18.17 20.20 -19.05
N SER A 660 18.17 19.60 -20.24
CA SER A 660 17.10 18.68 -20.65
C SER A 660 17.06 17.45 -19.74
N VAL A 661 18.21 16.84 -19.42
CA VAL A 661 18.28 15.68 -18.51
C VAL A 661 17.77 16.04 -17.12
N LYS A 662 18.09 17.22 -16.57
CA LYS A 662 17.57 17.68 -15.27
C LYS A 662 16.04 17.65 -15.20
N ASN A 663 15.36 18.09 -16.26
CA ASN A 663 13.90 18.12 -16.31
C ASN A 663 13.25 16.73 -16.30
N TYR A 664 13.99 15.69 -16.72
CA TYR A 664 13.55 14.30 -16.72
C TYR A 664 14.26 13.45 -15.65
N TRP A 665 15.13 14.07 -14.84
CA TRP A 665 15.85 13.40 -13.76
C TRP A 665 14.92 13.19 -12.58
N TYR A 666 14.76 11.93 -12.15
CA TYR A 666 13.75 11.56 -11.16
C TYR A 666 14.33 11.36 -9.74
N GLU A 667 15.66 11.42 -9.60
CA GLU A 667 16.35 11.20 -8.34
C GLU A 667 16.59 12.52 -7.59
N THR A 668 16.08 12.58 -6.36
CA THR A 668 16.39 13.63 -5.38
C THR A 668 17.39 13.08 -4.36
N GLU A 669 18.10 13.95 -3.64
CA GLU A 669 19.01 13.55 -2.55
C GLU A 669 18.33 12.61 -1.56
N ASP A 670 17.11 12.95 -1.11
CA ASP A 670 16.29 12.09 -0.23
C ASP A 670 16.02 10.69 -0.80
N LYS A 671 15.74 10.58 -2.11
CA LYS A 671 15.50 9.28 -2.78
C LYS A 671 16.78 8.46 -2.97
N ALA A 672 17.93 9.12 -3.06
CA ALA A 672 19.22 8.44 -3.05
C ALA A 672 19.53 7.91 -1.66
N GLU A 673 19.37 8.74 -0.61
CA GLU A 673 19.59 8.36 0.78
C GLU A 673 18.68 7.21 1.23
N ASP A 674 17.38 7.25 0.89
CA ASP A 674 16.44 6.16 1.16
C ASP A 674 16.86 4.84 0.46
N ALA A 675 17.37 4.91 -0.76
CA ALA A 675 17.78 3.72 -1.51
C ALA A 675 19.07 3.08 -0.99
N PHE A 676 19.97 3.87 -0.40
CA PHE A 676 21.16 3.37 0.30
C PHE A 676 20.85 2.78 1.68
N SER A 677 19.61 2.89 2.17
CA SER A 677 19.15 2.16 3.37
C SER A 677 18.69 0.72 3.08
N SER A 678 18.43 0.38 1.81
CA SER A 678 17.92 -0.91 1.32
C SER A 678 18.83 -1.55 0.27
N VAL A 679 20.15 -1.43 0.41
CA VAL A 679 21.14 -1.88 -0.58
C VAL A 679 20.94 -3.32 -1.04
N LYS A 680 20.65 -4.22 -0.10
CA LYS A 680 20.40 -5.63 -0.38
C LYS A 680 19.24 -5.86 -1.37
N ASP A 681 18.24 -4.98 -1.40
CA ASP A 681 17.03 -5.21 -2.17
C ASP A 681 17.30 -5.05 -3.67
N TRP A 682 17.92 -3.94 -4.09
CA TRP A 682 18.26 -3.71 -5.50
C TRP A 682 19.48 -4.50 -5.99
N ILE A 683 20.40 -4.94 -5.11
CA ILE A 683 21.47 -5.85 -5.53
C ILE A 683 20.86 -7.18 -5.97
N PHE A 684 20.11 -7.85 -5.07
CA PHE A 684 19.62 -9.19 -5.35
C PHE A 684 18.51 -9.23 -6.41
N ASP A 685 17.74 -8.15 -6.59
CA ASP A 685 16.77 -8.05 -7.68
C ASP A 685 17.43 -8.05 -9.06
N SER A 686 18.65 -7.52 -9.17
CA SER A 686 19.42 -7.51 -10.42
C SER A 686 20.19 -8.82 -10.70
N TRP A 687 20.09 -9.81 -9.82
CA TRP A 687 20.79 -11.10 -9.94
C TRP A 687 19.93 -12.18 -10.60
N THR A 688 20.58 -13.11 -11.29
CA THR A 688 19.95 -14.30 -11.86
C THR A 688 19.64 -15.35 -10.79
N ASP A 689 18.75 -16.29 -11.10
CA ASP A 689 18.42 -17.40 -10.18
C ASP A 689 19.64 -18.27 -9.85
N SER A 690 20.57 -18.44 -10.79
CA SER A 690 21.82 -19.17 -10.56
C SER A 690 22.74 -18.43 -9.60
N GLN A 691 22.85 -17.10 -9.73
CA GLN A 691 23.62 -16.25 -8.81
C GLN A 691 23.05 -16.27 -7.39
N LEU A 692 21.73 -16.18 -7.25
CA LEU A 692 21.05 -16.28 -5.96
C LEU A 692 21.23 -17.66 -5.31
N LYS A 693 21.12 -18.74 -6.09
CA LYS A 693 21.36 -20.11 -5.58
C LYS A 693 22.80 -20.30 -5.13
N ALA A 694 23.77 -19.88 -5.95
CA ALA A 694 25.19 -19.97 -5.63
C ALA A 694 25.56 -19.17 -4.36
N PHE A 695 24.96 -18.00 -4.18
CA PHE A 695 25.13 -17.19 -2.96
C PHE A 695 24.51 -17.87 -1.73
N ALA A 696 23.28 -18.37 -1.84
CA ALA A 696 22.63 -19.11 -0.76
C ALA A 696 23.43 -20.36 -0.35
N ASP A 697 23.97 -21.10 -1.31
CA ASP A 697 24.77 -22.30 -1.05
C ASP A 697 26.11 -21.97 -0.39
N LYS A 698 26.82 -20.95 -0.88
CA LYS A 698 28.12 -20.55 -0.31
C LYS A 698 28.00 -20.10 1.15
N HIS A 699 26.93 -19.38 1.48
CA HIS A 699 26.74 -18.82 2.81
C HIS A 699 25.87 -19.68 3.74
N GLY A 700 25.44 -20.86 3.29
CA GLY A 700 24.68 -21.81 4.09
C GLY A 700 23.27 -21.33 4.43
N ILE A 701 22.63 -20.57 3.53
CA ILE A 701 21.27 -20.04 3.70
C ILE A 701 20.25 -21.14 3.36
N PRO A 702 19.44 -21.62 4.32
CA PRO A 702 18.53 -22.73 4.09
C PRO A 702 17.29 -22.26 3.31
N VAL A 703 17.21 -22.61 2.03
CA VAL A 703 16.07 -22.28 1.15
C VAL A 703 15.21 -23.53 0.90
N PRO A 704 13.88 -23.48 1.14
CA PRO A 704 12.96 -24.58 0.89
C PRO A 704 13.02 -25.10 -0.55
N GLN A 705 12.83 -26.41 -0.73
CA GLN A 705 12.80 -27.03 -2.07
C GLN A 705 11.35 -27.12 -2.60
N PRO A 706 11.11 -26.87 -3.90
CA PRO A 706 12.09 -26.41 -4.88
C PRO A 706 12.47 -24.94 -4.66
N ARG A 707 13.76 -24.60 -4.78
CA ARG A 707 14.26 -23.22 -4.58
C ARG A 707 13.78 -22.29 -5.69
N LYS A 708 12.60 -21.69 -5.50
CA LYS A 708 12.03 -20.67 -6.39
C LYS A 708 12.67 -19.31 -6.13
N ARG A 709 12.68 -18.45 -7.15
CA ARG A 709 13.27 -17.10 -7.07
C ARG A 709 12.76 -16.30 -5.88
N ASP A 710 11.46 -16.31 -5.63
CA ASP A 710 10.86 -15.56 -4.51
C ASP A 710 11.34 -16.09 -3.15
N ASP A 711 11.40 -17.40 -2.99
CA ASP A 711 11.90 -18.06 -1.77
C ASP A 711 13.41 -17.77 -1.57
N LEU A 712 14.19 -17.74 -2.65
CA LEU A 712 15.61 -17.37 -2.66
C LEU A 712 15.80 -15.91 -2.22
N LEU A 713 15.12 -14.97 -2.86
CA LEU A 713 15.21 -13.53 -2.55
C LEU A 713 14.78 -13.26 -1.11
N GLN A 714 13.68 -13.86 -0.67
CA GLN A 714 13.18 -13.68 0.69
C GLN A 714 14.18 -14.17 1.73
N LYS A 715 14.72 -15.39 1.57
CA LYS A 715 15.66 -15.97 2.53
C LYS A 715 17.02 -15.28 2.50
N ILE A 716 17.54 -14.95 1.32
CA ILE A 716 18.81 -14.22 1.17
C ILE A 716 18.74 -12.84 1.82
N ARG A 717 17.63 -12.11 1.64
CA ARG A 717 17.44 -10.79 2.27
C ARG A 717 17.28 -10.85 3.77
N TYR A 718 16.62 -11.90 4.27
CA TYR A 718 16.43 -12.13 5.70
C TYR A 718 17.77 -12.43 6.39
N ASP A 719 18.61 -13.29 5.79
CA ASP A 719 19.87 -13.74 6.39
C ASP A 719 21.08 -12.82 6.05
N TYR A 720 20.89 -11.78 5.22
CA TYR A 720 21.94 -10.86 4.74
C TYR A 720 22.82 -10.27 5.85
N GLU A 721 22.22 -9.77 6.93
CA GLU A 721 22.95 -9.14 8.04
C GLU A 721 23.83 -10.16 8.79
N THR A 722 23.31 -11.36 8.99
CA THR A 722 24.04 -12.46 9.63
C THR A 722 25.25 -12.89 8.78
N VAL A 723 25.06 -12.97 7.47
CA VAL A 723 26.13 -13.33 6.53
C VAL A 723 27.19 -12.24 6.43
N ALA A 724 26.80 -10.96 6.36
CA ALA A 724 27.72 -9.83 6.33
C ALA A 724 28.63 -9.80 7.57
N LYS A 725 28.05 -9.96 8.77
CA LYS A 725 28.80 -10.03 10.04
C LYS A 725 29.77 -11.22 10.06
N LYS A 726 29.34 -12.40 9.59
CA LYS A 726 30.19 -13.60 9.52
C LYS A 726 31.36 -13.43 8.54
N ALA A 727 31.17 -12.65 7.47
CA ALA A 727 32.21 -12.29 6.51
C ALA A 727 33.12 -11.14 6.98
N GLY A 728 32.94 -10.62 8.21
CA GLY A 728 33.72 -9.47 8.72
C GLY A 728 33.44 -8.16 7.97
N ASN A 729 32.27 -8.03 7.35
CA ASN A 729 31.89 -6.88 6.53
C ASN A 729 30.68 -6.15 7.12
N SER A 730 30.57 -4.85 6.81
CA SER A 730 29.44 -4.03 7.24
C SER A 730 28.17 -4.26 6.39
N ILE A 731 27.03 -3.83 6.93
CA ILE A 731 25.69 -4.02 6.37
C ILE A 731 25.25 -2.87 5.46
N SER A 732 25.86 -1.70 5.60
CA SER A 732 25.36 -0.44 5.04
C SER A 732 25.87 -0.16 3.63
N TYR A 733 27.14 -0.48 3.33
CA TYR A 733 27.70 -0.40 1.98
C TYR A 733 28.26 -1.76 1.51
N PRO A 734 27.79 -2.30 0.36
CA PRO A 734 28.06 -3.66 -0.10
C PRO A 734 29.56 -3.86 -0.35
N GLY A 735 30.14 -4.92 0.20
CA GLY A 735 31.56 -5.26 -0.01
C GLY A 735 31.80 -6.16 -1.22
N ASN A 736 33.06 -6.44 -1.52
CA ASN A 736 33.44 -7.38 -2.60
C ASN A 736 32.92 -8.80 -2.30
N TRP A 737 32.65 -9.10 -1.02
CA TRP A 737 32.21 -10.39 -0.53
C TRP A 737 30.94 -10.92 -1.21
N LEU A 738 30.04 -10.02 -1.65
CA LEU A 738 28.80 -10.38 -2.33
C LEU A 738 29.04 -11.05 -3.69
N TYR A 739 30.14 -10.71 -4.36
CA TYR A 739 30.45 -11.16 -5.72
C TYR A 739 31.56 -12.21 -5.74
N GLU A 740 31.89 -12.80 -4.59
CA GLU A 740 32.98 -13.79 -4.51
C GLU A 740 32.69 -15.07 -5.30
N THR A 741 31.42 -15.40 -5.53
CA THR A 741 31.01 -16.53 -6.38
C THR A 741 31.04 -16.19 -7.87
N TRP A 742 31.23 -14.93 -8.25
CA TRP A 742 31.19 -14.47 -9.64
C TRP A 742 32.60 -14.50 -10.23
N SER A 743 32.73 -15.08 -11.43
CA SER A 743 33.94 -14.99 -12.25
C SER A 743 34.09 -13.59 -12.87
N GLU A 744 35.27 -13.25 -13.39
CA GLU A 744 35.44 -12.01 -14.16
C GLU A 744 34.54 -11.94 -15.40
N SER A 745 34.22 -13.11 -15.98
CA SER A 745 33.28 -13.24 -17.08
C SER A 745 31.86 -12.91 -16.64
N ASP A 746 31.41 -13.40 -15.48
CA ASP A 746 30.07 -13.10 -14.95
C ASP A 746 29.91 -11.59 -14.65
N LEU A 747 30.96 -10.94 -14.16
CA LEU A 747 30.96 -9.50 -13.92
C LEU A 747 30.90 -8.70 -15.22
N LYS A 748 31.65 -9.10 -16.26
CA LYS A 748 31.61 -8.46 -17.59
C LYS A 748 30.26 -8.68 -18.28
N GLU A 749 29.73 -9.90 -18.22
CA GLU A 749 28.43 -10.25 -18.78
C GLU A 749 27.29 -9.48 -18.10
N TRP A 750 27.33 -9.32 -16.77
CA TRP A 750 26.36 -8.51 -16.06
C TRP A 750 26.40 -7.03 -16.51
N LEU A 751 27.61 -6.46 -16.70
CA LEU A 751 27.77 -5.09 -17.20
C LEU A 751 27.24 -4.94 -18.64
N ASP A 752 27.58 -5.88 -19.51
CA ASP A 752 27.16 -5.88 -20.91
C ASP A 752 25.64 -6.02 -21.05
N THR A 753 25.01 -6.93 -20.29
CA THR A 753 23.54 -7.14 -20.30
C THR A 753 22.75 -5.94 -19.81
N HIS A 754 23.36 -5.05 -19.03
CA HIS A 754 22.76 -3.82 -18.52
C HIS A 754 23.24 -2.56 -19.25
N GLY A 755 24.02 -2.71 -20.34
CA GLY A 755 24.46 -1.61 -21.20
C GLY A 755 25.54 -0.71 -20.58
N ILE A 756 26.33 -1.24 -19.64
CA ILE A 756 27.38 -0.51 -18.93
C ILE A 756 28.74 -0.94 -19.50
N PRO A 757 29.58 -0.01 -20.00
CA PRO A 757 30.88 -0.38 -20.54
C PRO A 757 31.82 -0.87 -19.43
N ALA A 758 32.55 -1.97 -19.70
CA ALA A 758 33.54 -2.48 -18.77
C ALA A 758 34.72 -1.50 -18.58
N PRO A 759 35.11 -1.18 -17.33
CA PRO A 759 36.19 -0.23 -17.04
C PRO A 759 37.55 -0.71 -17.59
N GLN A 760 38.39 0.23 -18.06
CA GLN A 760 39.75 -0.05 -18.55
C GLN A 760 40.80 0.69 -17.70
N PRO A 761 41.84 0.01 -17.17
CA PRO A 761 42.10 -1.42 -17.26
C PRO A 761 41.12 -2.26 -16.41
N ALA A 762 40.67 -3.39 -16.94
CA ALA A 762 39.64 -4.25 -16.36
C ALA A 762 40.19 -5.20 -15.26
N THR A 763 40.68 -4.66 -14.15
CA THR A 763 41.01 -5.46 -12.97
C THR A 763 39.74 -5.96 -12.27
N ARG A 764 39.76 -7.14 -11.65
CA ARG A 764 38.61 -7.73 -10.93
C ARG A 764 37.93 -6.76 -9.96
N ASP A 765 38.69 -6.02 -9.16
CA ASP A 765 38.13 -5.06 -8.20
C ASP A 765 37.40 -3.91 -8.89
N LYS A 766 37.96 -3.39 -9.99
CA LYS A 766 37.29 -2.38 -10.83
C LYS A 766 36.01 -2.90 -11.49
N LEU A 767 35.98 -4.18 -11.87
CA LEU A 767 34.77 -4.83 -12.41
C LEU A 767 33.69 -4.96 -11.33
N ILE A 768 34.03 -5.42 -10.12
CA ILE A 768 33.10 -5.50 -8.98
C ILE A 768 32.59 -4.12 -8.60
N ALA A 769 33.46 -3.11 -8.54
CA ALA A 769 33.08 -1.72 -8.27
C ALA A 769 32.15 -1.18 -9.35
N SER A 770 32.38 -1.52 -10.63
CA SER A 770 31.49 -1.14 -11.74
C SER A 770 30.11 -1.79 -11.61
N VAL A 771 30.03 -3.09 -11.31
CA VAL A 771 28.76 -3.80 -11.11
C VAL A 771 27.98 -3.17 -9.96
N ARG A 772 28.61 -3.02 -8.79
CA ARG A 772 28.01 -2.43 -7.59
C ARG A 772 27.49 -1.02 -7.81
N ARG A 773 28.26 -0.14 -8.47
CA ARG A 773 27.85 1.24 -8.79
C ARG A 773 26.59 1.29 -9.64
N ASN A 774 26.36 0.28 -10.47
CA ASN A 774 25.29 0.29 -11.47
C ASN A 774 24.10 -0.64 -11.16
N SER A 775 24.16 -1.52 -10.15
CA SER A 775 23.04 -2.46 -9.84
C SER A 775 21.73 -1.75 -9.46
N ARG A 776 21.82 -0.57 -8.86
CA ARG A 776 20.65 0.26 -8.55
C ARG A 776 19.99 0.81 -9.81
N LEU A 777 20.77 1.35 -10.75
CA LEU A 777 20.27 1.87 -12.03
C LEU A 777 19.64 0.75 -12.88
N ALA A 778 20.26 -0.44 -12.88
CA ALA A 778 19.74 -1.64 -13.52
C ALA A 778 18.33 -2.03 -13.00
N THR A 779 18.15 -2.04 -11.67
CA THR A 779 16.87 -2.38 -11.03
C THR A 779 15.78 -1.37 -11.36
N LEU A 780 16.10 -0.08 -11.32
CA LEU A 780 15.14 0.99 -11.62
C LEU A 780 14.68 0.95 -13.09
N LYS A 781 15.58 0.62 -14.02
CA LYS A 781 15.27 0.40 -15.45
C LYS A 781 14.33 -0.78 -15.67
N ALA A 782 14.50 -1.87 -14.92
CA ALA A 782 13.62 -3.03 -14.97
C ALA A 782 12.20 -2.70 -14.45
N GLN A 783 12.10 -1.98 -13.32
CA GLN A 783 10.82 -1.56 -12.74
C GLN A 783 10.05 -0.58 -13.64
N SER A 784 10.75 0.37 -14.28
CA SER A 784 10.10 1.29 -15.23
C SER A 784 9.56 0.57 -16.47
N SER A 785 10.27 -0.46 -16.93
CA SER A 785 9.84 -1.28 -18.07
C SER A 785 8.58 -2.11 -17.72
N MET A 786 8.48 -2.64 -16.51
CA MET A 786 7.25 -3.29 -16.00
C MET A 786 6.07 -2.32 -15.89
N THR A 787 6.32 -1.10 -15.42
CA THR A 787 5.27 -0.06 -15.28
C THR A 787 4.75 0.38 -16.65
N GLN A 788 5.64 0.48 -17.64
CA GLN A 788 5.28 0.75 -19.03
C GLN A 788 4.41 -0.38 -19.61
N ALA A 789 4.81 -1.65 -19.37
CA ALA A 789 4.06 -2.82 -19.80
C ALA A 789 2.66 -2.93 -19.13
N GLN A 790 2.54 -2.57 -17.85
CA GLN A 790 1.25 -2.47 -17.16
C GLN A 790 0.35 -1.37 -17.74
N LYS A 791 0.93 -0.22 -18.10
CA LYS A 791 0.20 0.87 -18.79
C LYS A 791 -0.30 0.46 -20.17
N GLU A 792 0.50 -0.29 -20.93
CA GLU A 792 0.13 -0.80 -22.26
C GLU A 792 -0.95 -1.91 -22.16
N ALA A 793 -0.84 -2.78 -21.16
CA ALA A 793 -1.87 -3.79 -20.85
C ALA A 793 -3.20 -3.17 -20.39
N GLN A 794 -3.14 -2.09 -19.61
CA GLN A 794 -4.31 -1.32 -19.21
C GLN A 794 -4.97 -0.64 -20.41
N LYS A 795 -4.19 -0.06 -21.33
CA LYS A 795 -4.71 0.51 -22.60
C LYS A 795 -5.38 -0.55 -23.49
N ALA A 796 -4.87 -1.77 -23.51
CA ALA A 796 -5.50 -2.88 -24.25
C ALA A 796 -6.82 -3.32 -23.61
N ALA A 797 -6.90 -3.37 -22.27
CA ALA A 797 -8.14 -3.62 -21.54
C ALA A 797 -9.18 -2.51 -21.78
N ASP A 798 -8.73 -1.25 -21.87
CA ASP A 798 -9.56 -0.10 -22.22
C ASP A 798 -10.03 -0.19 -23.70
N SER A 799 -9.19 -0.61 -24.65
CA SER A 799 -9.62 -0.80 -26.05
C SER A 799 -10.71 -1.88 -26.23
N ILE A 800 -10.57 -3.00 -25.51
CA ILE A 800 -11.54 -4.11 -25.55
C ILE A 800 -12.88 -3.68 -24.95
N SER A 801 -12.84 -2.98 -23.82
CA SER A 801 -14.05 -2.48 -23.18
C SER A 801 -14.77 -1.44 -24.06
N ASP A 802 -14.05 -0.58 -24.81
CA ASP A 802 -14.67 0.37 -25.73
C ASP A 802 -15.30 -0.29 -26.97
N THR A 803 -14.74 -1.42 -27.42
CA THR A 803 -15.28 -2.23 -28.53
C THR A 803 -16.54 -2.99 -28.13
N ILE A 804 -16.58 -3.54 -26.91
CA ILE A 804 -17.77 -4.21 -26.34
C ILE A 804 -18.90 -3.18 -26.13
N ILE A 805 -18.57 -2.00 -25.62
CA ILE A 805 -19.50 -0.90 -25.42
C ILE A 805 -20.12 -0.46 -26.75
N ALA A 806 -19.33 -0.35 -27.82
CA ALA A 806 -19.81 0.11 -29.13
C ALA A 806 -20.77 -0.87 -29.84
N ASN A 807 -20.82 -2.14 -29.42
CA ASN A 807 -21.64 -3.19 -30.04
C ASN A 807 -22.96 -3.48 -29.29
N TRP A 808 -23.24 -2.75 -28.22
CA TRP A 808 -24.53 -2.88 -27.53
C TRP A 808 -25.58 -2.04 -28.23
N ASP A 809 -26.80 -2.53 -28.36
CA ASP A 809 -27.92 -1.74 -28.84
C ASP A 809 -28.57 -0.93 -27.70
N ASP A 810 -29.47 -0.01 -28.05
CA ASP A 810 -30.19 0.84 -27.10
C ASP A 810 -30.91 0.03 -26.00
N SER A 811 -31.36 -1.18 -26.30
CA SER A 811 -32.11 -2.04 -25.37
C SER A 811 -31.19 -2.61 -24.31
N LYS A 812 -30.04 -3.18 -24.70
CA LYS A 812 -29.04 -3.70 -23.76
C LYS A 812 -28.46 -2.63 -22.87
N ILE A 813 -28.23 -1.43 -23.40
CA ILE A 813 -27.70 -0.32 -22.60
C ILE A 813 -28.74 0.12 -21.55
N LYS A 814 -30.02 0.20 -21.93
CA LYS A 814 -31.10 0.56 -21.00
C LYS A 814 -31.35 -0.51 -19.96
N GLU A 815 -31.36 -1.79 -20.34
CA GLU A 815 -31.53 -2.92 -19.43
C GLU A 815 -30.40 -2.99 -18.39
N TRP A 816 -29.15 -2.85 -18.85
CA TRP A 816 -28.00 -2.77 -17.95
C TRP A 816 -28.08 -1.54 -17.05
N ALA A 817 -28.48 -0.38 -17.59
CA ALA A 817 -28.61 0.85 -16.83
C ALA A 817 -29.69 0.72 -15.73
N ASP A 818 -30.83 0.13 -16.06
CA ASP A 818 -31.91 -0.15 -15.12
C ASP A 818 -31.47 -1.14 -14.03
N LYS A 819 -30.79 -2.23 -14.41
CA LYS A 819 -30.23 -3.23 -13.48
C LYS A 819 -29.19 -2.62 -12.54
N ASN A 820 -28.43 -1.62 -13.00
CA ASN A 820 -27.34 -0.99 -12.24
C ASN A 820 -27.73 0.35 -11.59
N GLY A 821 -29.01 0.72 -11.66
CA GLY A 821 -29.57 1.95 -11.09
C GLY A 821 -29.05 3.23 -11.73
N VAL A 822 -28.61 3.17 -12.99
CA VAL A 822 -28.15 4.31 -13.79
C VAL A 822 -29.36 4.93 -14.49
N LYS A 823 -29.74 6.16 -14.13
CA LYS A 823 -30.90 6.84 -14.73
C LYS A 823 -30.61 7.25 -16.17
N VAL A 824 -31.39 6.70 -17.09
CA VAL A 824 -31.37 7.07 -18.52
C VAL A 824 -32.56 8.00 -18.81
N PRO A 825 -32.34 9.23 -19.31
CA PRO A 825 -33.42 10.12 -19.73
C PRO A 825 -34.30 9.51 -20.82
N GLN A 826 -35.62 9.65 -20.73
CA GLN A 826 -36.53 9.20 -21.79
C GLN A 826 -36.24 9.95 -23.11
N GLY A 827 -36.14 9.20 -24.21
CA GLY A 827 -35.81 9.73 -25.54
C GLY A 827 -34.30 9.87 -25.84
N SER A 828 -33.41 9.42 -24.94
CA SER A 828 -31.95 9.48 -25.17
C SER A 828 -31.52 8.75 -26.44
N LYS A 829 -30.65 9.38 -27.24
CA LYS A 829 -30.11 8.78 -28.48
C LYS A 829 -28.98 7.80 -28.18
N HIS A 830 -28.71 6.86 -29.08
CA HIS A 830 -27.68 5.82 -28.93
C HIS A 830 -26.31 6.34 -28.44
N ALA A 831 -25.83 7.46 -29.00
CA ALA A 831 -24.55 8.06 -28.59
C ALA A 831 -24.57 8.58 -27.13
N GLU A 832 -25.71 9.08 -26.65
CA GLU A 832 -25.89 9.54 -25.26
C GLU A 832 -25.99 8.34 -24.31
N LEU A 833 -26.62 7.24 -24.75
CA LEU A 833 -26.65 5.97 -24.03
C LEU A 833 -25.24 5.38 -23.88
N LEU A 834 -24.45 5.37 -24.96
CA LEU A 834 -23.04 4.96 -24.92
C LEU A 834 -22.19 5.88 -24.03
N ALA A 835 -22.45 7.18 -24.01
CA ALA A 835 -21.75 8.11 -23.12
C ALA A 835 -22.10 7.88 -21.65
N ILE A 836 -23.37 7.58 -21.35
CA ILE A 836 -23.83 7.16 -20.01
C ILE A 836 -23.15 5.84 -19.64
N LEU A 837 -23.11 4.86 -20.54
CA LEU A 837 -22.46 3.57 -20.33
C LEU A 837 -20.94 3.74 -20.07
N ARG A 838 -20.24 4.58 -20.85
CA ARG A 838 -18.81 4.92 -20.66
C ARG A 838 -18.56 5.66 -19.36
N LYS A 839 -19.46 6.56 -18.95
CA LYS A 839 -19.39 7.27 -17.67
C LYS A 839 -19.56 6.33 -16.46
N HIS A 840 -20.23 5.20 -16.69
CA HIS A 840 -20.44 4.14 -15.70
C HIS A 840 -19.64 2.86 -16.03
N ARG A 841 -18.57 2.98 -16.82
CA ARG A 841 -17.71 1.88 -17.31
C ARG A 841 -17.15 0.98 -16.21
N ALA A 842 -16.78 1.56 -15.07
CA ALA A 842 -16.29 0.79 -13.92
C ALA A 842 -17.36 -0.19 -13.39
N LYS A 843 -18.64 0.21 -13.38
CA LYS A 843 -19.77 -0.68 -13.05
C LYS A 843 -20.06 -1.68 -14.16
N LEU A 844 -19.90 -1.30 -15.43
CA LEU A 844 -20.14 -2.18 -16.57
C LEU A 844 -19.15 -3.35 -16.55
N LEU A 845 -17.89 -3.04 -16.28
CA LEU A 845 -16.81 -4.01 -16.12
C LEU A 845 -17.05 -4.90 -14.89
N ASP A 846 -17.54 -4.36 -13.78
CA ASP A 846 -17.89 -5.12 -12.58
C ASP A 846 -19.04 -6.12 -12.83
N ASP A 847 -20.04 -5.73 -13.61
CA ASP A 847 -21.24 -6.53 -13.92
C ASP A 847 -21.02 -7.53 -15.08
N THR A 848 -20.04 -7.31 -15.97
CA THR A 848 -19.55 -8.33 -16.92
C THR A 848 -18.45 -9.25 -16.35
N LEU A 849 -17.78 -8.85 -15.26
CA LEU A 849 -16.71 -9.62 -14.60
C LEU A 849 -17.13 -10.29 -13.29
N SER A 850 -18.43 -10.44 -12.98
CA SER A 850 -18.81 -11.16 -11.78
C SER A 850 -18.67 -12.68 -11.96
N ALA A 851 -17.64 -13.23 -11.30
CA ALA A 851 -17.54 -14.57 -10.69
C ALA A 851 -16.60 -15.63 -11.29
N THR A 852 -16.10 -15.53 -12.53
CA THR A 852 -15.10 -16.52 -13.04
C THR A 852 -13.83 -15.92 -13.62
N ALA A 853 -13.85 -14.61 -13.90
CA ALA A 853 -12.70 -13.92 -14.46
C ALA A 853 -11.84 -13.20 -13.42
N ALA A 854 -12.31 -12.81 -12.23
CA ALA A 854 -11.44 -12.11 -11.27
C ALA A 854 -10.38 -13.03 -10.62
N SER A 855 -10.73 -14.29 -10.33
CA SER A 855 -9.75 -15.32 -9.94
C SER A 855 -8.89 -15.73 -11.14
N GLY A 856 -9.47 -15.78 -12.34
CA GLY A 856 -8.77 -16.00 -13.59
C GLY A 856 -7.81 -14.87 -13.98
N TYR A 857 -8.11 -13.61 -13.67
CA TYR A 857 -7.38 -12.41 -14.08
C TYR A 857 -6.29 -12.08 -13.04
N GLY A 858 -6.57 -12.22 -11.75
CA GLY A 858 -5.55 -12.16 -10.69
C GLY A 858 -4.58 -13.35 -10.72
N ALA A 859 -5.08 -14.55 -11.03
CA ALA A 859 -4.21 -15.70 -11.30
C ALA A 859 -3.55 -15.60 -12.67
N ALA A 860 -4.14 -14.96 -13.68
CA ALA A 860 -3.51 -14.76 -14.98
C ALA A 860 -2.53 -13.59 -14.99
N THR A 861 -2.61 -12.57 -14.15
CA THR A 861 -1.55 -11.54 -14.05
C THR A 861 -0.35 -12.05 -13.25
N SER A 862 -0.59 -12.90 -12.25
CA SER A 862 0.45 -13.52 -11.43
C SER A 862 1.05 -14.77 -12.11
N LYS A 863 0.24 -15.56 -12.84
CA LYS A 863 0.72 -16.57 -13.80
C LYS A 863 1.25 -15.93 -15.06
N ALA A 864 0.78 -14.79 -15.56
CA ALA A 864 1.42 -14.14 -16.71
C ALA A 864 2.77 -13.58 -16.32
N GLY A 865 2.97 -13.05 -15.10
CA GLY A 865 4.32 -12.72 -14.62
C GLY A 865 5.25 -13.94 -14.57
N ASN A 866 4.78 -15.05 -14.00
CA ASN A 866 5.56 -16.28 -13.85
C ASN A 866 5.65 -17.15 -15.13
N GLN A 867 4.68 -17.05 -16.04
CA GLN A 867 4.65 -17.73 -17.34
C GLN A 867 5.21 -16.85 -18.45
N TRP A 868 5.30 -15.53 -18.31
CA TRP A 868 6.11 -14.69 -19.19
C TRP A 868 7.58 -15.04 -18.99
N ALA A 869 8.04 -15.20 -17.74
CA ALA A 869 9.40 -15.69 -17.47
C ALA A 869 9.65 -17.09 -18.07
N ARG A 870 8.70 -18.04 -17.91
CA ARG A 870 8.81 -19.38 -18.52
C ARG A 870 8.61 -19.42 -20.04
N ALA A 871 7.72 -18.61 -20.61
CA ALA A 871 7.43 -18.57 -22.05
C ALA A 871 8.52 -17.84 -22.83
N THR A 872 9.25 -16.91 -22.18
CA THR A 872 10.45 -16.30 -22.75
C THR A 872 11.56 -17.33 -22.84
N GLU A 873 11.72 -18.21 -21.84
CA GLU A 873 12.65 -19.36 -21.91
C GLU A 873 12.20 -20.45 -22.92
N ASP A 874 10.91 -20.84 -22.97
CA ASP A 874 10.39 -21.87 -23.88
C ASP A 874 10.35 -21.43 -25.36
N ALA A 875 10.04 -20.16 -25.64
CA ALA A 875 10.07 -19.59 -26.99
C ALA A 875 11.52 -19.40 -27.46
N GLN A 876 12.43 -19.03 -26.56
CA GLN A 876 13.86 -18.99 -26.84
C GLN A 876 14.39 -20.40 -27.11
N LEU A 877 13.91 -21.43 -26.40
CA LEU A 877 14.25 -22.84 -26.64
C LEU A 877 13.72 -23.35 -27.99
N LYS A 878 12.47 -23.05 -28.36
CA LYS A 878 11.86 -23.48 -29.65
C LYS A 878 12.42 -22.74 -30.86
N ALA A 879 12.71 -21.44 -30.73
CA ALA A 879 13.42 -20.69 -31.76
C ALA A 879 14.85 -21.23 -31.95
N GLN A 880 15.50 -21.64 -30.86
CA GLN A 880 16.79 -22.32 -30.91
C GLN A 880 16.68 -23.70 -31.58
N GLU A 881 15.65 -24.50 -31.27
CA GLU A 881 15.40 -25.81 -31.90
C GLU A 881 15.11 -25.71 -33.41
N ALA A 882 14.32 -24.72 -33.85
CA ALA A 882 14.03 -24.48 -35.26
C ALA A 882 15.25 -23.95 -36.02
N PHE A 883 16.05 -23.08 -35.40
CA PHE A 883 17.35 -22.66 -35.92
C PHE A 883 18.32 -23.84 -36.02
N ASP A 884 18.36 -24.70 -34.99
CA ASP A 884 19.23 -25.88 -34.91
C ASP A 884 18.89 -26.94 -35.96
N ALA A 885 17.60 -27.13 -36.25
CA ALA A 885 17.13 -27.98 -37.35
C ALA A 885 17.50 -27.38 -38.71
N ALA A 886 17.37 -26.05 -38.88
CA ALA A 886 17.69 -25.37 -40.12
C ALA A 886 19.20 -25.41 -40.44
N ILE A 887 20.08 -25.16 -39.46
CA ILE A 887 21.54 -25.21 -39.70
C ILE A 887 22.05 -26.65 -39.88
N GLY A 888 21.34 -27.66 -39.37
CA GLY A 888 21.67 -29.07 -39.59
C GLY A 888 21.59 -29.48 -41.07
N SER A 889 20.69 -28.86 -41.83
CA SER A 889 20.56 -29.10 -43.29
C SER A 889 21.50 -28.23 -44.13
N TRP A 890 22.20 -27.25 -43.55
CA TRP A 890 23.13 -26.40 -44.30
C TRP A 890 24.39 -27.18 -44.72
N SER A 891 24.91 -26.86 -45.91
CA SER A 891 26.20 -27.38 -46.36
C SER A 891 27.35 -26.79 -45.54
N GLU A 892 28.50 -27.48 -45.48
CA GLU A 892 29.67 -26.97 -44.74
C GLU A 892 30.10 -25.58 -45.21
N THR A 893 30.03 -25.33 -46.52
CA THR A 893 30.32 -24.01 -47.13
C THR A 893 29.38 -22.92 -46.62
N ARG A 894 28.08 -23.23 -46.44
CA ARG A 894 27.08 -22.28 -45.91
C ARG A 894 27.27 -22.01 -44.43
N LEU A 895 27.64 -23.03 -43.64
CA LEU A 895 27.96 -22.87 -42.21
C LEU A 895 29.20 -21.98 -42.03
N LYS A 896 30.26 -22.22 -42.83
CA LYS A 896 31.46 -21.37 -42.86
C LYS A 896 31.14 -19.94 -43.28
N ALA A 897 30.37 -19.76 -44.35
CA ALA A 897 29.96 -18.43 -44.81
C ALA A 897 29.08 -17.67 -43.80
N TYR A 898 28.22 -18.37 -43.05
CA TYR A 898 27.43 -17.77 -41.97
C TYR A 898 28.32 -17.25 -40.84
N LEU A 899 29.37 -18.00 -40.46
CA LEU A 899 30.36 -17.59 -39.46
C LEU A 899 31.25 -16.44 -39.95
N ASP A 900 31.75 -16.54 -41.19
CA ASP A 900 32.60 -15.51 -41.79
C ASP A 900 31.85 -14.19 -41.94
N SER A 901 30.56 -14.21 -42.31
CA SER A 901 29.71 -13.02 -42.37
C SER A 901 29.53 -12.32 -41.02
N ARG A 902 29.85 -12.99 -39.91
CA ARG A 902 29.81 -12.47 -38.53
C ARG A 902 31.22 -12.25 -37.96
N GLY A 903 32.22 -12.24 -38.83
CA GLY A 903 33.63 -12.05 -38.48
C GLY A 903 34.16 -13.14 -37.55
N ILE A 904 33.65 -14.37 -37.68
CA ILE A 904 34.16 -15.55 -36.97
C ILE A 904 34.93 -16.40 -37.99
N PRO A 905 36.27 -16.46 -37.93
CA PRO A 905 37.07 -17.19 -38.90
C PRO A 905 36.73 -18.68 -38.85
N ALA A 906 36.14 -19.22 -39.93
CA ALA A 906 35.77 -20.63 -39.95
C ALA A 906 36.97 -21.52 -40.38
N PRO A 907 37.27 -22.63 -39.68
CA PRO A 907 38.39 -23.51 -40.01
C PRO A 907 38.20 -24.16 -41.40
N GLN A 908 39.25 -24.10 -42.24
CA GLN A 908 39.19 -24.59 -43.64
C GLN A 908 38.99 -26.11 -43.72
N SER A 909 39.56 -26.88 -42.78
CA SER A 909 39.32 -28.32 -42.60
C SER A 909 38.76 -28.60 -41.20
N GLY A 910 37.48 -28.93 -41.11
CA GLY A 910 36.79 -29.27 -39.85
C GLY A 910 35.52 -30.06 -40.15
N LYS A 911 35.12 -30.96 -39.26
CA LYS A 911 33.93 -31.81 -39.46
C LYS A 911 32.66 -30.96 -39.34
N LYS A 912 31.65 -31.21 -40.19
CA LYS A 912 30.37 -30.47 -40.21
C LYS A 912 29.77 -30.16 -38.83
N ASP A 913 29.84 -31.10 -37.89
CA ASP A 913 29.29 -30.94 -36.54
C ASP A 913 30.00 -29.84 -35.72
N GLU A 914 31.31 -29.65 -35.92
CA GLU A 914 32.08 -28.58 -35.27
C GLU A 914 31.71 -27.20 -35.84
N LEU A 915 31.40 -27.12 -37.14
CA LEU A 915 30.92 -25.90 -37.80
C LEU A 915 29.49 -25.57 -37.39
N VAL A 916 28.61 -26.57 -37.26
CA VAL A 916 27.26 -26.40 -36.70
C VAL A 916 27.34 -25.89 -35.27
N ALA A 917 28.20 -26.48 -34.42
CA ALA A 917 28.38 -26.03 -33.04
C ALA A 917 28.92 -24.59 -32.95
N ALA A 918 29.86 -24.21 -33.82
CA ALA A 918 30.34 -22.84 -33.92
C ALA A 918 29.23 -21.88 -34.38
N VAL A 919 28.41 -22.27 -35.34
CA VAL A 919 27.24 -21.49 -35.81
C VAL A 919 26.22 -21.31 -34.70
N ARG A 920 25.94 -22.35 -33.89
CA ARG A 920 25.07 -22.26 -32.71
C ARG A 920 25.63 -21.29 -31.68
N LYS A 921 26.93 -21.39 -31.39
CA LYS A 921 27.61 -20.56 -30.40
C LYS A 921 27.63 -19.08 -30.77
N HIS A 922 27.64 -18.75 -32.06
CA HIS A 922 27.75 -17.37 -32.55
C HIS A 922 26.50 -16.88 -33.30
N SER A 923 25.37 -17.58 -33.18
CA SER A 923 24.13 -17.30 -33.90
C SER A 923 23.54 -15.92 -33.61
N HIS A 924 23.76 -15.40 -32.40
CA HIS A 924 23.31 -14.11 -31.90
C HIS A 924 24.22 -12.94 -32.27
N LYS A 925 25.40 -13.20 -32.87
CA LYS A 925 26.32 -12.15 -33.33
C LYS A 925 25.80 -11.57 -34.65
N ALA A 926 25.68 -10.24 -34.75
CA ALA A 926 25.20 -9.58 -35.97
C ALA A 926 26.19 -9.76 -37.13
N ALA A 927 25.69 -9.96 -38.35
CA ALA A 927 26.54 -10.04 -39.54
C ALA A 927 27.14 -8.66 -39.87
N SER A 928 28.45 -8.59 -40.13
CA SER A 928 29.10 -7.41 -40.68
C SER A 928 28.77 -7.27 -42.17
N GLY A 929 28.63 -6.03 -42.66
CA GLY A 929 27.94 -5.66 -43.92
C GLY A 929 28.34 -6.38 -45.23
N TYR A 930 27.49 -6.17 -46.26
CA TYR A 930 27.36 -6.81 -47.59
C TYR A 930 28.49 -7.73 -48.10
N ASN A 931 28.12 -8.90 -48.65
CA ASN A 931 29.04 -9.92 -49.20
C ASN A 931 28.63 -10.42 -50.61
N ALA A 932 29.50 -11.20 -51.27
CA ALA A 932 29.31 -11.70 -52.64
C ALA A 932 27.98 -12.45 -52.85
N TRP A 933 27.45 -13.09 -51.81
CA TRP A 933 26.22 -13.88 -51.86
C TRP A 933 24.94 -13.04 -51.77
N THR A 934 25.08 -11.70 -51.66
CA THR A 934 23.95 -10.76 -51.68
C THR A 934 23.24 -10.74 -53.05
N TYR A 935 23.98 -10.97 -54.15
CA TYR A 935 23.46 -10.89 -55.52
C TYR A 935 22.54 -12.07 -55.89
N ASP A 936 22.61 -13.18 -55.15
CA ASP A 936 21.71 -14.34 -55.34
C ASP A 936 20.24 -13.96 -55.18
N THR A 937 19.97 -12.88 -54.46
CA THR A 937 18.61 -12.42 -54.18
C THR A 937 18.10 -11.39 -55.19
N TRP A 938 18.89 -10.96 -56.19
CA TRP A 938 18.54 -9.89 -57.13
C TRP A 938 17.81 -10.40 -58.38
N THR A 939 16.92 -9.58 -58.95
CA THR A 939 16.19 -9.92 -60.20
C THR A 939 17.10 -9.86 -61.43
N PHE A 940 16.71 -10.54 -62.51
CA PHE A 940 17.43 -10.53 -63.79
C PHE A 940 17.70 -9.10 -64.29
N ASP A 941 16.69 -8.24 -64.29
CA ASP A 941 16.82 -6.85 -64.75
C ASP A 941 17.71 -6.00 -63.85
N ASN A 942 17.66 -6.21 -62.53
CA ASN A 942 18.54 -5.50 -61.59
C ASN A 942 19.99 -5.95 -61.73
N LEU A 943 20.24 -7.24 -61.94
CA LEU A 943 21.57 -7.78 -62.24
C LEU A 943 22.10 -7.26 -63.56
N LYS A 944 21.29 -7.30 -64.62
CA LYS A 944 21.67 -6.81 -65.95
C LYS A 944 21.94 -5.31 -65.94
N LYS A 945 21.07 -4.51 -65.30
CA LYS A 945 21.22 -3.07 -65.14
C LYS A 945 22.46 -2.71 -64.33
N TRP A 946 22.70 -3.42 -63.23
CA TRP A 946 23.87 -3.22 -62.39
C TRP A 946 25.16 -3.57 -63.14
N LEU A 947 25.28 -4.77 -63.69
CA LEU A 947 26.43 -5.21 -64.46
C LEU A 947 26.72 -4.28 -65.66
N SER A 948 25.68 -3.77 -66.32
CA SER A 948 25.81 -2.76 -67.39
C SER A 948 26.29 -1.39 -66.90
N SER A 949 25.98 -1.04 -65.64
CA SER A 949 26.39 0.21 -64.98
C SER A 949 27.81 0.15 -64.37
N THR A 950 28.39 -1.04 -64.20
CA THR A 950 29.77 -1.19 -63.69
C THR A 950 30.79 -0.59 -64.67
N GLY A 951 32.01 -0.27 -64.22
CA GLY A 951 33.09 0.16 -65.11
C GLY A 951 33.76 -0.98 -65.89
N ASP A 952 33.40 -2.24 -65.60
CA ASP A 952 34.14 -3.43 -66.03
C ASP A 952 33.64 -4.00 -67.37
N LYS A 953 34.59 -4.25 -68.30
CA LYS A 953 34.27 -4.70 -69.66
C LYS A 953 33.71 -6.13 -69.70
N GLN A 954 34.13 -7.02 -68.80
CA GLN A 954 33.64 -8.40 -68.77
C GLN A 954 32.23 -8.47 -68.17
N ALA A 955 31.98 -7.71 -67.10
CA ALA A 955 30.66 -7.55 -66.49
C ALA A 955 29.62 -6.98 -67.49
N LYS A 956 29.98 -5.93 -68.25
CA LYS A 956 29.09 -5.39 -69.30
C LYS A 956 28.83 -6.35 -70.45
N LYS A 957 29.83 -7.16 -70.83
CA LYS A 957 29.69 -8.16 -71.90
C LYS A 957 28.76 -9.28 -71.47
N ALA A 958 28.84 -9.73 -70.21
CA ALA A 958 27.91 -10.70 -69.64
C ALA A 958 26.47 -10.16 -69.63
N ALA A 959 26.28 -8.89 -69.22
CA ALA A 959 24.96 -8.25 -69.19
C ALA A 959 24.28 -8.16 -70.57
N ASN A 960 25.05 -7.95 -71.65
CA ASN A 960 24.52 -7.74 -73.00
C ASN A 960 24.51 -9.01 -73.88
N LYS A 961 24.84 -10.18 -73.32
CA LYS A 961 24.83 -11.45 -74.05
C LYS A 961 23.38 -11.86 -74.38
N ALA A 962 23.08 -12.04 -75.67
CA ALA A 962 21.75 -12.45 -76.12
C ALA A 962 21.41 -13.86 -75.59
N GLY A 963 20.25 -14.00 -74.94
CA GLY A 963 19.82 -15.25 -74.30
C GLY A 963 20.51 -15.59 -72.97
N ALA A 964 21.22 -14.64 -72.33
CA ALA A 964 21.82 -14.86 -71.02
C ALA A 964 20.75 -15.22 -69.97
N THR A 965 21.05 -16.21 -69.14
CA THR A 965 20.19 -16.62 -68.02
C THR A 965 20.50 -15.79 -66.77
N ARG A 966 19.61 -15.83 -65.78
CA ARG A 966 19.82 -15.13 -64.52
C ARG A 966 21.05 -15.64 -63.77
N ASP A 967 21.28 -16.94 -63.78
CA ASP A 967 22.43 -17.57 -63.11
C ASP A 967 23.76 -17.17 -63.75
N ASP A 968 23.79 -17.01 -65.08
CA ASP A 968 24.95 -16.46 -65.80
C ASP A 968 25.30 -15.03 -65.31
N LEU A 969 24.27 -14.22 -65.03
CA LEU A 969 24.45 -12.85 -64.54
C LEU A 969 24.82 -12.82 -63.05
N VAL A 970 24.28 -13.71 -62.22
CA VAL A 970 24.66 -13.85 -60.80
C VAL A 970 26.13 -14.26 -60.68
N ALA A 971 26.56 -15.27 -61.44
CA ALA A 971 27.94 -15.72 -61.43
C ALA A 971 28.91 -14.60 -61.88
N ALA A 972 28.54 -13.84 -62.92
CA ALA A 972 29.32 -12.69 -63.38
C ALA A 972 29.37 -11.56 -62.32
N ALA A 973 28.26 -11.32 -61.61
CA ALA A 973 28.16 -10.34 -60.53
C ALA A 973 29.03 -10.70 -59.31
N GLN A 974 29.01 -11.98 -58.92
CA GLN A 974 29.82 -12.51 -57.83
C GLN A 974 31.32 -12.50 -58.14
N ALA A 975 31.68 -12.88 -59.37
CA ALA A 975 33.07 -12.83 -59.84
C ALA A 975 33.60 -11.38 -59.86
N TYR A 976 32.78 -10.42 -60.34
CA TYR A 976 33.14 -9.01 -60.33
C TYR A 976 33.24 -8.43 -58.91
N TYR A 977 32.31 -8.77 -58.00
CA TYR A 977 32.40 -8.35 -56.60
C TYR A 977 33.67 -8.85 -55.94
N SER A 978 33.99 -10.12 -56.11
CA SER A 978 35.15 -10.77 -55.50
C SER A 978 36.46 -10.17 -56.01
N SER A 979 36.53 -9.84 -57.31
CA SER A 979 37.71 -9.15 -57.88
C SER A 979 37.80 -7.69 -57.43
N ALA A 980 36.68 -6.97 -57.36
CA ALA A 980 36.63 -5.58 -56.91
C ALA A 980 36.96 -5.44 -55.42
N SER A 981 36.50 -6.38 -54.57
CA SER A 981 36.79 -6.40 -53.13
C SER A 981 38.25 -6.69 -52.82
N ALA A 982 38.93 -7.47 -53.66
CA ALA A 982 40.34 -7.77 -53.51
C ALA A 982 41.26 -6.60 -53.92
N ALA A 983 40.80 -5.68 -54.78
CA ALA A 983 41.60 -4.58 -55.33
C ALA A 983 41.62 -3.29 -54.47
N SER A 984 40.89 -3.27 -53.33
CA SER A 984 40.76 -2.16 -52.36
C SER A 984 40.92 -0.74 -52.95
N GLY A 985 39.84 -0.16 -53.47
CA GLY A 985 39.85 1.18 -54.06
C GLY A 985 38.50 1.61 -54.64
N ALA A 986 38.51 2.59 -55.55
CA ALA A 986 37.31 3.22 -56.12
C ALA A 986 36.30 2.23 -56.74
N SER A 987 36.77 1.11 -57.29
CA SER A 987 35.91 0.04 -57.82
C SER A 987 35.08 -0.63 -56.72
N PHE A 988 35.65 -0.89 -55.54
CA PHE A 988 34.93 -1.48 -54.40
C PHE A 988 33.96 -0.47 -53.76
N ALA A 989 34.34 0.81 -53.72
CA ALA A 989 33.46 1.89 -53.27
C ALA A 989 32.25 2.08 -54.21
N THR A 990 32.45 1.94 -55.52
CA THR A 990 31.36 2.00 -56.51
C THR A 990 30.39 0.82 -56.36
N VAL A 991 30.93 -0.37 -56.13
CA VAL A 991 30.16 -1.60 -55.85
C VAL A 991 29.32 -1.46 -54.58
N THR A 992 29.93 -1.03 -53.47
CA THR A 992 29.24 -0.87 -52.19
C THR A 992 28.24 0.28 -52.17
N SER A 993 28.52 1.38 -52.89
CA SER A 993 27.61 2.52 -53.01
C SER A 993 26.38 2.21 -53.87
N TYR A 994 26.54 1.47 -54.98
CA TYR A 994 25.38 1.00 -55.76
C TYR A 994 24.55 -0.02 -54.96
N LEU A 995 25.19 -0.95 -54.26
CA LEU A 995 24.50 -1.92 -53.39
C LEU A 995 23.64 -1.22 -52.33
N ALA A 996 24.16 -0.14 -51.73
CA ALA A 996 23.45 0.68 -50.76
C ALA A 996 22.28 1.47 -51.40
N ALA A 997 22.46 2.00 -52.60
CA ALA A 997 21.41 2.73 -53.32
C ALA A 997 20.29 1.82 -53.86
N ALA A 998 20.62 0.60 -54.29
CA ALA A 998 19.67 -0.38 -54.81
C ALA A 998 18.87 -1.10 -53.70
N THR A 999 19.29 -1.00 -52.42
CA THR A 999 18.57 -1.64 -51.30
C THR A 999 17.36 -0.86 -50.81
N ASP A 1000 17.24 0.43 -51.10
CA ASP A 1000 16.00 1.17 -50.82
C ASP A 1000 14.86 0.79 -51.78
N SER A 1001 15.16 0.31 -52.99
CA SER A 1001 14.15 -0.13 -53.96
C SER A 1001 13.79 -1.63 -53.89
N ALA A 1002 14.39 -2.42 -52.98
CA ALA A 1002 14.27 -3.88 -52.96
C ALA A 1002 13.70 -4.47 -51.65
N LYS A 1003 12.92 -3.71 -50.87
CA LYS A 1003 12.39 -4.18 -49.58
C LYS A 1003 11.07 -4.98 -49.64
N SER A 1004 10.53 -5.37 -50.81
CA SER A 1004 9.33 -6.22 -50.80
C SER A 1004 9.07 -7.20 -51.97
N SER A 1005 9.79 -7.20 -53.10
CA SER A 1005 9.29 -7.91 -54.31
C SER A 1005 10.27 -8.81 -55.07
N THR A 1006 11.47 -9.10 -54.56
CA THR A 1006 12.54 -9.69 -55.41
C THR A 1006 12.28 -11.13 -55.89
N PHE A 1007 11.57 -11.97 -55.13
CA PHE A 1007 11.19 -13.33 -55.55
C PHE A 1007 9.86 -13.38 -56.32
N ASP A 1008 9.09 -12.29 -56.35
CA ASP A 1008 7.80 -12.24 -57.06
C ASP A 1008 7.93 -12.23 -58.58
N THR A 1009 9.13 -11.95 -59.09
CA THR A 1009 9.42 -11.96 -60.52
C THR A 1009 10.12 -13.23 -60.98
N TRP A 1010 10.34 -14.21 -60.10
CA TRP A 1010 11.01 -15.48 -60.43
C TRP A 1010 9.98 -16.54 -60.84
N SER A 1011 10.39 -17.40 -61.77
CA SER A 1011 9.63 -18.56 -62.24
C SER A 1011 9.70 -19.73 -61.25
N ASP A 1012 8.74 -20.66 -61.33
CA ASP A 1012 8.67 -21.84 -60.45
C ASP A 1012 9.93 -22.72 -60.52
N SER A 1013 10.55 -22.84 -61.70
CA SER A 1013 11.79 -23.59 -61.87
C SER A 1013 12.96 -22.90 -61.17
N GLU A 1014 13.05 -21.57 -61.23
CA GLU A 1014 14.11 -20.80 -60.56
C GLU A 1014 13.94 -20.87 -59.04
N LEU A 1015 12.70 -20.83 -58.54
CA LEU A 1015 12.42 -20.95 -57.12
C LEU A 1015 12.69 -22.36 -56.58
N LYS A 1016 12.36 -23.41 -57.35
CA LYS A 1016 12.68 -24.80 -57.00
C LYS A 1016 14.18 -25.06 -56.99
N ALA A 1017 14.90 -24.62 -58.03
CA ALA A 1017 16.35 -24.71 -58.07
C ALA A 1017 17.02 -23.93 -56.93
N TYR A 1018 16.48 -22.75 -56.58
CA TYR A 1018 16.91 -21.98 -55.41
C TYR A 1018 16.58 -22.65 -54.08
N LEU A 1019 15.60 -23.55 -53.98
CA LEU A 1019 15.33 -24.26 -52.73
C LEU A 1019 16.14 -25.56 -52.63
N ASP A 1020 16.27 -26.27 -53.75
CA ASP A 1020 17.06 -27.51 -53.88
C ASP A 1020 18.55 -27.25 -53.67
N SER A 1021 19.09 -26.14 -54.19
CA SER A 1021 20.50 -25.75 -53.96
C SER A 1021 20.83 -25.46 -52.48
N TYR A 1022 19.81 -25.24 -51.65
CA TYR A 1022 19.94 -25.05 -50.20
C TYR A 1022 19.48 -26.28 -49.41
N GLY A 1023 19.26 -27.41 -50.08
CA GLY A 1023 18.91 -28.68 -49.47
C GLY A 1023 17.52 -28.69 -48.83
N VAL A 1024 16.62 -27.80 -49.28
CA VAL A 1024 15.25 -27.71 -48.78
C VAL A 1024 14.37 -28.57 -49.69
N PRO A 1025 13.89 -29.75 -49.24
CA PRO A 1025 13.13 -30.65 -50.09
C PRO A 1025 11.79 -30.01 -50.45
N VAL A 1026 11.57 -29.74 -51.74
CA VAL A 1026 10.35 -29.13 -52.25
C VAL A 1026 9.36 -30.22 -52.68
N PRO A 1027 8.16 -30.32 -52.10
CA PRO A 1027 7.15 -31.30 -52.49
C PRO A 1027 6.66 -31.13 -53.95
N GLN A 1028 6.43 -32.25 -54.65
CA GLN A 1028 5.85 -32.20 -56.00
C GLN A 1028 4.43 -31.62 -55.96
N GLY A 1029 4.13 -30.69 -56.88
CA GLY A 1029 2.84 -29.99 -56.95
C GLY A 1029 2.79 -28.64 -56.23
N SER A 1030 3.86 -28.23 -55.52
CA SER A 1030 3.92 -26.92 -54.84
C SER A 1030 3.73 -25.77 -55.83
N ASN A 1031 2.86 -24.82 -55.46
CA ASN A 1031 2.52 -23.69 -56.32
C ASN A 1031 3.52 -22.52 -56.18
N THR A 1032 3.54 -21.63 -57.17
CA THR A 1032 4.46 -20.48 -57.26
C THR A 1032 4.57 -19.67 -55.96
N ASN A 1033 3.46 -19.42 -55.28
CA ASN A 1033 3.46 -18.57 -54.07
C ASN A 1033 4.09 -19.28 -52.87
N GLU A 1034 3.92 -20.59 -52.75
CA GLU A 1034 4.57 -21.41 -51.72
C GLU A 1034 6.08 -21.47 -51.93
N LEU A 1035 6.52 -21.63 -53.18
CA LEU A 1035 7.93 -21.62 -53.54
C LEU A 1035 8.58 -20.26 -53.24
N ARG A 1036 7.87 -19.16 -53.51
CA ARG A 1036 8.32 -17.79 -53.15
C ARG A 1036 8.40 -17.60 -51.64
N ALA A 1037 7.44 -18.12 -50.88
CA ALA A 1037 7.44 -18.03 -49.43
C ALA A 1037 8.61 -18.83 -48.81
N TRP A 1038 8.88 -20.04 -49.30
CA TRP A 1038 10.03 -20.83 -48.85
C TRP A 1038 11.35 -20.18 -49.21
N ALA A 1039 11.49 -19.63 -50.42
CA ALA A 1039 12.69 -18.95 -50.86
C ALA A 1039 12.99 -17.71 -49.98
N ARG A 1040 11.95 -16.92 -49.66
CA ARG A 1040 12.04 -15.78 -48.73
C ARG A 1040 12.49 -16.19 -47.33
N ASN A 1041 11.91 -17.26 -46.80
CA ASN A 1041 12.23 -17.76 -45.46
C ASN A 1041 13.68 -18.23 -45.36
N GLN A 1042 14.19 -18.93 -46.38
CA GLN A 1042 15.58 -19.39 -46.41
C GLN A 1042 16.60 -18.25 -46.52
N ALA A 1043 16.31 -17.23 -47.33
CA ALA A 1043 17.15 -16.04 -47.43
C ALA A 1043 17.23 -15.28 -46.10
N ASN A 1044 16.13 -15.21 -45.36
CA ASN A 1044 16.08 -14.55 -44.06
C ASN A 1044 16.81 -15.33 -42.97
N TRP A 1045 16.70 -16.66 -42.92
CA TRP A 1045 17.44 -17.49 -41.95
C TRP A 1045 18.95 -17.27 -42.08
N PHE A 1046 19.46 -17.21 -43.31
CA PHE A 1046 20.87 -17.00 -43.55
C PHE A 1046 21.35 -15.61 -43.11
N ARG A 1047 20.54 -14.58 -43.40
CA ARG A 1047 20.91 -13.19 -43.15
C ARG A 1047 20.74 -12.79 -41.68
N TYR A 1048 19.68 -13.26 -41.03
CA TYR A 1048 19.27 -12.79 -39.70
C TYR A 1048 19.24 -13.88 -38.64
N GLY A 1049 19.46 -15.15 -39.02
CA GLY A 1049 19.29 -16.28 -38.11
C GLY A 1049 17.83 -16.61 -37.80
N THR A 1050 16.85 -16.04 -38.52
CA THR A 1050 15.39 -16.31 -38.36
C THR A 1050 14.64 -16.16 -39.70
N THR A 1051 13.41 -16.69 -39.85
CA THR A 1051 12.62 -16.63 -41.10
C THR A 1051 12.24 -15.22 -41.60
N THR A 1052 12.38 -14.15 -40.80
CA THR A 1052 12.09 -12.76 -41.24
C THR A 1052 13.01 -11.72 -40.57
N PRO A 1053 13.31 -10.56 -41.19
CA PRO A 1053 14.08 -9.47 -40.56
C PRO A 1053 13.31 -8.86 -39.38
N GLN A 1054 11.99 -8.68 -39.55
CA GLN A 1054 11.10 -8.39 -38.43
C GLN A 1054 11.07 -9.57 -37.46
N GLY A 1055 11.20 -10.82 -37.88
CA GLY A 1055 11.20 -12.02 -37.02
C GLY A 1055 12.16 -11.94 -35.83
N THR A 1056 13.28 -11.25 -35.90
CA THR A 1056 14.15 -11.12 -34.72
C THR A 1056 13.54 -10.22 -33.62
N ILE A 1057 12.64 -9.29 -33.99
CA ILE A 1057 11.93 -8.35 -33.09
C ILE A 1057 10.44 -8.72 -32.93
N PHE A 1058 9.87 -9.34 -33.95
CA PHE A 1058 8.47 -9.63 -34.19
C PHE A 1058 8.21 -11.13 -34.10
N ALA A 1059 9.16 -12.06 -34.16
CA ALA A 1059 8.96 -13.40 -33.58
C ALA A 1059 8.97 -13.31 -32.05
N LYS A 1060 9.81 -12.41 -31.49
CA LYS A 1060 9.73 -11.98 -30.08
C LYS A 1060 8.38 -11.37 -29.66
N LEU A 1061 7.58 -10.87 -30.61
CA LEU A 1061 6.26 -10.25 -30.35
C LEU A 1061 5.05 -10.99 -30.96
N LYS A 1062 5.23 -11.84 -31.99
CA LYS A 1062 4.15 -12.45 -32.79
C LYS A 1062 3.94 -13.93 -32.48
N GLU A 1063 4.93 -14.67 -31.98
CA GLU A 1063 4.63 -15.96 -31.34
C GLU A 1063 3.70 -15.76 -30.13
N THR A 1064 3.76 -14.59 -29.50
CA THR A 1064 2.84 -14.16 -28.43
C THR A 1064 1.40 -13.98 -28.92
N PHE A 1065 1.18 -13.65 -30.19
CA PHE A 1065 -0.16 -13.33 -30.72
C PHE A 1065 -0.81 -14.52 -31.46
N ASP A 1066 -0.05 -15.26 -32.27
CA ASP A 1066 -0.60 -16.36 -33.07
C ASP A 1066 -0.81 -17.66 -32.25
N TRP A 1067 -0.02 -17.89 -31.19
CA TRP A 1067 -0.30 -18.98 -30.22
C TRP A 1067 -1.51 -18.64 -29.34
N ALA A 1068 -1.64 -17.40 -28.88
CA ALA A 1068 -2.80 -16.96 -28.10
C ALA A 1068 -4.10 -17.09 -28.91
N TYR A 1069 -4.08 -16.73 -30.21
CA TYR A 1069 -5.26 -16.85 -31.06
C TYR A 1069 -5.62 -18.31 -31.39
N ASN A 1070 -4.65 -19.18 -31.76
CA ASN A 1070 -4.93 -20.58 -32.11
C ASN A 1070 -5.14 -21.51 -30.89
N GLN A 1071 -4.61 -21.18 -29.70
CA GLN A 1071 -4.93 -21.92 -28.46
C GLN A 1071 -6.26 -21.51 -27.83
N ILE A 1072 -6.76 -20.30 -28.09
CA ILE A 1072 -8.11 -19.90 -27.66
C ILE A 1072 -9.18 -20.66 -28.48
N VAL A 1073 -8.94 -20.94 -29.77
CA VAL A 1073 -9.94 -21.65 -30.60
C VAL A 1073 -9.86 -23.18 -30.47
N ILE A 1074 -8.66 -23.78 -30.38
CA ILE A 1074 -8.50 -25.25 -30.21
C ILE A 1074 -8.61 -25.68 -28.74
N GLY A 1075 -8.21 -24.83 -27.78
CA GLY A 1075 -8.30 -25.12 -26.34
C GLY A 1075 -9.72 -25.06 -25.77
N VAL A 1076 -10.61 -24.26 -26.37
CA VAL A 1076 -12.03 -24.22 -25.99
C VAL A 1076 -12.76 -25.49 -26.47
N GLN A 1077 -12.37 -26.09 -27.59
CA GLN A 1077 -13.03 -27.29 -28.12
C GLN A 1077 -12.45 -28.61 -27.57
N ASN A 1078 -11.13 -28.72 -27.37
CA ASN A 1078 -10.50 -29.94 -26.82
C ASN A 1078 -10.51 -29.99 -25.28
N GLY A 1079 -10.62 -28.84 -24.61
CA GLY A 1079 -10.77 -28.76 -23.14
C GLY A 1079 -12.09 -29.33 -22.63
N PHE A 1080 -13.16 -29.30 -23.44
CA PHE A 1080 -14.42 -29.96 -23.09
C PHE A 1080 -14.32 -31.50 -23.12
N ASN A 1081 -13.53 -32.08 -24.03
CA ASN A 1081 -13.50 -33.53 -24.24
C ASN A 1081 -12.37 -34.26 -23.49
N SER A 1082 -11.22 -33.63 -23.23
CA SER A 1082 -10.13 -34.27 -22.45
C SER A 1082 -10.28 -34.12 -20.94
N ALA A 1083 -10.98 -33.08 -20.45
CA ALA A 1083 -11.25 -32.90 -19.01
C ALA A 1083 -12.22 -33.95 -18.45
N GLN A 1084 -13.04 -34.57 -19.30
CA GLN A 1084 -13.94 -35.64 -18.88
C GLN A 1084 -13.27 -37.04 -18.87
N TYR A 1085 -12.09 -37.23 -19.50
CA TYR A 1085 -11.43 -38.54 -19.62
C TYR A 1085 -10.21 -38.74 -18.69
N GLU A 1086 -9.36 -37.72 -18.49
CA GLU A 1086 -8.16 -37.84 -17.63
C GLU A 1086 -8.44 -37.56 -16.13
N GLY A 1087 -9.51 -36.82 -15.83
CA GLY A 1087 -9.96 -36.55 -14.46
C GLY A 1087 -10.35 -37.82 -13.68
N THR A 1088 -10.69 -38.90 -14.39
CA THR A 1088 -11.08 -40.18 -13.79
C THR A 1088 -9.88 -41.12 -13.59
N LYS A 1089 -8.77 -40.94 -14.32
CA LYS A 1089 -7.59 -41.83 -14.27
C LYS A 1089 -6.50 -41.36 -13.31
N GLY A 1090 -6.31 -40.05 -13.17
CA GLY A 1090 -5.36 -39.45 -12.22
C GLY A 1090 -5.81 -39.46 -10.75
N LYS A 1091 -7.12 -39.41 -10.51
CA LYS A 1091 -7.70 -39.40 -9.16
C LYS A 1091 -7.45 -40.72 -8.40
N ASN A 1092 -7.32 -41.84 -9.11
CA ASN A 1092 -7.10 -43.15 -8.49
C ASN A 1092 -5.62 -43.46 -8.20
N ARG A 1093 -4.67 -43.00 -9.05
CA ARG A 1093 -3.23 -43.23 -8.80
C ARG A 1093 -2.62 -42.36 -7.69
N ALA A 1094 -3.11 -41.13 -7.51
CA ALA A 1094 -2.62 -40.25 -6.45
C ALA A 1094 -3.15 -40.64 -5.05
N SER A 1095 -4.33 -41.27 -5.00
CA SER A 1095 -4.90 -41.83 -3.76
C SER A 1095 -4.09 -43.02 -3.24
N GLU A 1096 -3.61 -43.90 -4.13
CA GLU A 1096 -2.84 -45.09 -3.74
C GLU A 1096 -1.42 -44.76 -3.27
N ALA A 1097 -0.73 -43.81 -3.92
CA ALA A 1097 0.63 -43.40 -3.54
C ALA A 1097 0.67 -42.60 -2.22
N GLY A 1098 -0.36 -41.78 -1.96
CA GLY A 1098 -0.47 -41.00 -0.73
C GLY A 1098 -0.77 -41.86 0.51
N THR A 1099 -1.50 -42.96 0.35
CA THR A 1099 -1.81 -43.88 1.44
C THR A 1099 -0.58 -44.73 1.81
N TYR A 1100 0.15 -45.23 0.80
CA TYR A 1100 1.39 -45.99 1.00
C TYR A 1100 2.49 -45.20 1.73
N ALA A 1101 2.65 -43.90 1.44
CA ALA A 1101 3.65 -43.06 2.11
C ALA A 1101 3.27 -42.69 3.55
N LYS A 1102 1.96 -42.54 3.82
CA LYS A 1102 1.44 -42.20 5.16
C LYS A 1102 1.56 -43.39 6.12
N ASP A 1103 1.30 -44.61 5.66
CA ASP A 1103 1.36 -45.81 6.49
C ASP A 1103 2.81 -46.17 6.87
N ARG A 1104 3.76 -46.01 5.94
CA ARG A 1104 5.20 -46.22 6.23
C ARG A 1104 5.78 -45.20 7.21
N ALA A 1105 5.32 -43.95 7.18
CA ALA A 1105 5.73 -42.93 8.12
C ALA A 1105 5.16 -43.16 9.54
N TYR A 1106 4.00 -43.81 9.63
CA TYR A 1106 3.38 -44.17 10.91
C TYR A 1106 4.07 -45.38 11.56
N GLU A 1107 4.41 -46.42 10.79
CA GLU A 1107 5.16 -47.58 11.28
C GLU A 1107 6.57 -47.23 11.81
N GLU A 1108 7.31 -46.37 11.11
CA GLU A 1108 8.65 -45.94 11.56
C GLU A 1108 8.59 -45.10 12.84
N LYS A 1109 7.54 -44.30 13.00
CA LYS A 1109 7.30 -43.51 14.21
C LYS A 1109 7.01 -44.41 15.42
N GLU A 1110 6.21 -45.45 15.27
CA GLU A 1110 5.91 -46.38 16.36
C GLU A 1110 7.11 -47.27 16.72
N LYS A 1111 7.92 -47.70 15.73
CA LYS A 1111 9.18 -48.42 15.98
C LYS A 1111 10.23 -47.57 16.68
N ALA A 1112 10.26 -46.26 16.45
CA ALA A 1112 11.13 -45.33 17.17
C ALA A 1112 10.64 -45.14 18.62
N LYS A 1113 9.32 -45.10 18.82
CA LYS A 1113 8.70 -44.94 20.14
C LYS A 1113 8.90 -46.17 21.03
N HIS A 1114 8.82 -47.38 20.46
CA HIS A 1114 9.12 -48.62 21.18
C HIS A 1114 10.60 -48.74 21.57
N ARG A 1115 11.53 -48.32 20.71
CA ARG A 1115 12.97 -48.32 21.03
C ARG A 1115 13.31 -47.36 22.17
N VAL A 1116 12.68 -46.19 22.21
CA VAL A 1116 12.84 -45.23 23.32
C VAL A 1116 12.22 -45.75 24.63
N GLN A 1117 11.20 -46.62 24.57
CA GLN A 1117 10.64 -47.28 25.75
C GLN A 1117 11.39 -48.54 26.21
N GLU A 1118 12.25 -49.12 25.38
CA GLU A 1118 13.17 -50.20 25.78
C GLU A 1118 14.51 -49.67 26.32
N GLU A 1119 14.88 -48.43 25.95
CA GLU A 1119 16.08 -47.73 26.45
C GLU A 1119 15.83 -46.90 27.73
N LEU A 1120 14.57 -46.73 28.13
CA LEU A 1120 14.10 -46.16 29.40
C LEU A 1120 13.61 -47.28 30.33
#